data_AF-A0A6G4ZQY3-F1
#
_entry.id   AF-A0A6G4ZQY3-F1
#
_cell.length_a   1.000
_cell.length_b   1.000
_cell.length_c   1.000
_cell.angle_alpha   90.00
_cell.angle_beta   90.00
_cell.angle_gamma   90.00
#
_symmetry.space_group_name_H-M   'P 1'
#
loop_
_entity.id
_entity.type
_entity.pdbx_description
1 polymer ?
#
loop_
_entity_poly.entity_id
_entity_poly.type
_entity_poly.pdbx_seq_one_letter_code
_entity_poly.pdbx_strand_id
1 'polypeptide(L)'
;ITQHEYDYKNNKTATIDPFGNKTLYEYDAFSHITKTIHPDGSKETFTYDLLGNMISHTDPLGNTLQKTYNSLGKPLLIIHPDKSQEIFEYYPDGNLKSHTNQDNLTIEHKYDALGRETALFYYDPTGTKIAEESLEYEGSNLHRSIDKEGIPTTYEYDATGRKTANQRANARIEYEYDVLGRVHKEKQINEENTLITTYQYDLLNQVTQEIHQDLEDHILYQVSHTYDKQGNRTTTTKDNSEEHFTYDNFNRLIYHENGEGHRTIIAYDENHINEDNQRVLRKVTTDPMNYRTIETYDILMRLVDKTIHNPYGHTISSEEYHLDPNGNCLTQRCHIYEDINYFRTLVISKEYDSMNRVTSIQEGAYTPEEKTAYFTYTPSGKLKQTEKPDGTLLTYQYDTFGNHIELHSSDNTIHYTYSYDLNSNLLSSHDHIQNTTTTRTLDTAGNILQETQANNLTIHNTFDHQNRRTKLLLPDNTLIEYTYDPIHLRQVTALDHTTDYTYDPSGNLLTQGATTYNYDKMQRRTKLKNPHYKQKVLYDPRGNIIEMKKEDMPYKFIYDGLNQLIRENNHAYTYDSYHNRLSKDDDTYLNNTIHALTTAGDTRYTHDANGNPLTKTATTTTHYKYDALDRLIEVTEDNTRIAYTYDSFHRRMTKTVYQNNAKRLHHKYLYDNQKELGAFTKDNTPIELRILGLHERDALLLKLQNKIYHPIQDLQGNVVRLIAQDHSEDYSYHYNAFSEESPEESLNPWRYASKRFDPETSLIYFGHRYYNPETGRWLTPDPSDLTDSANLYAYTYNNPLLYFDAYGLLSQPYSSRPVDTPFIKPLPDTPEQIKFLKFEEYMENKYSQSLPSARHAISLPPMERSCHFETPGIEIKDRMIMTLNGVSTDYNGAVGNADYISKFTLGNKIHGVHAASFGFKEDIQRAFLGLNNIATEPVSLLHEAWNNYFQKAGPNATILIIAHSRGNIDLRLALFTFNKELRKRIYVVGIAPAAYIDPETCGGVRHYRSTRDFIPNIDSYGARKFAHTIYTLDPHPDAEPHDHPLQSPTFKEPIIDNINLYLKQGTI
;
A
#
# COMPACT_ATOMS: atom_id res chain seq x y z
N ILE A 1 11.83 11.61 -26.21
CA ILE A 1 13.27 11.80 -26.54
C ILE A 1 13.72 13.05 -25.79
N THR A 2 14.72 12.93 -24.92
CA THR A 2 15.35 14.09 -24.25
C THR A 2 16.27 14.81 -25.23
N GLN A 3 16.22 16.13 -25.29
CA GLN A 3 17.12 16.94 -26.11
C GLN A 3 18.13 17.66 -25.23
N HIS A 4 19.33 17.88 -25.76
CA HIS A 4 20.39 18.60 -25.07
C HIS A 4 20.91 19.72 -25.97
N GLU A 5 21.10 20.90 -25.39
CA GLU A 5 21.77 22.02 -26.04
C GLU A 5 23.19 22.13 -25.48
N TYR A 6 24.14 22.53 -26.32
CA TYR A 6 25.55 22.64 -25.94
C TYR A 6 26.13 24.00 -26.35
N ASP A 7 27.07 24.53 -25.57
CA ASP A 7 27.89 25.68 -25.95
C ASP A 7 29.05 25.28 -26.89
N TYR A 8 29.87 26.26 -27.28
CA TYR A 8 31.05 26.03 -28.14
C TYR A 8 32.17 25.22 -27.46
N LYS A 9 32.13 25.05 -26.14
CA LYS A 9 33.04 24.22 -25.35
C LYS A 9 32.48 22.80 -25.13
N ASN A 10 31.32 22.48 -25.74
CA ASN A 10 30.61 21.22 -25.59
C ASN A 10 30.04 20.99 -24.18
N ASN A 11 29.78 22.07 -23.43
CA ASN A 11 29.07 22.00 -22.15
C ASN A 11 27.56 21.97 -22.38
N LYS A 12 26.84 21.13 -21.64
CA LYS A 12 25.38 20.98 -21.76
C LYS A 12 24.65 22.19 -21.16
N THR A 13 24.31 23.18 -21.97
CA THR A 13 23.64 24.42 -21.51
C THR A 13 22.15 24.23 -21.23
N ALA A 14 21.53 23.19 -21.78
CA ALA A 14 20.16 22.84 -21.44
C ALA A 14 19.89 21.34 -21.57
N THR A 15 18.98 20.85 -20.72
CA THR A 15 18.28 19.57 -20.90
C THR A 15 16.80 19.88 -21.08
N ILE A 16 16.23 19.38 -22.18
CA ILE A 16 14.81 19.48 -22.47
C ILE A 16 14.24 18.06 -22.39
N ASP A 17 13.37 17.83 -21.42
CA ASP A 17 12.73 16.53 -21.24
C ASP A 17 11.75 16.21 -22.41
N PRO A 18 11.20 14.99 -22.50
CA PRO A 18 10.23 14.65 -23.55
C PRO A 18 8.96 15.53 -23.58
N PHE A 19 8.67 16.23 -22.49
CA PHE A 19 7.51 17.10 -22.33
C PHE A 19 7.81 18.54 -22.80
N GLY A 20 9.08 18.88 -23.02
CA GLY A 20 9.51 20.22 -23.43
C GLY A 20 9.94 21.10 -22.26
N ASN A 21 9.96 20.58 -21.04
CA ASN A 21 10.41 21.32 -19.87
C ASN A 21 11.92 21.47 -19.93
N LYS A 22 12.37 22.72 -19.84
CA LYS A 22 13.77 23.09 -20.07
C LYS A 22 14.45 23.38 -18.74
N THR A 23 15.44 22.55 -18.40
CA THR A 23 16.41 22.84 -17.34
C THR A 23 17.62 23.52 -17.98
N LEU A 24 18.03 24.68 -17.48
CA LEU A 24 19.21 25.42 -17.96
C LEU A 24 20.38 25.24 -17.01
N TYR A 25 21.59 25.22 -17.57
CA TYR A 25 22.83 25.17 -16.82
C TYR A 25 23.72 26.34 -17.24
N GLU A 26 24.18 27.12 -16.25
CA GLU A 26 25.21 28.14 -16.44
C GLU A 26 26.56 27.60 -15.97
N TYR A 27 27.64 27.99 -16.65
CA TYR A 27 28.98 27.48 -16.42
C TYR A 27 29.98 28.60 -16.15
N ASP A 28 31.01 28.32 -15.35
CA ASP A 28 32.18 29.19 -15.23
C ASP A 28 33.14 29.06 -16.44
N ALA A 29 34.26 29.80 -16.42
CA ALA A 29 35.26 29.75 -17.48
C ALA A 29 35.92 28.37 -17.65
N PHE A 30 35.87 27.53 -16.60
CA PHE A 30 36.45 26.19 -16.53
C PHE A 30 35.44 25.08 -16.83
N SER A 31 34.19 25.43 -17.14
CA SER A 31 33.10 24.49 -17.45
C SER A 31 32.54 23.73 -16.23
N HIS A 32 32.63 24.32 -15.04
CA HIS A 32 31.85 23.85 -13.88
C HIS A 32 30.47 24.49 -13.86
N ILE A 33 29.43 23.74 -13.49
CA ILE A 33 28.05 24.25 -13.39
C ILE A 33 27.96 25.22 -12.22
N THR A 34 27.78 26.51 -12.46
CA THR A 34 27.60 27.52 -11.41
C THR A 34 26.15 27.72 -11.00
N LYS A 35 25.21 27.27 -11.84
CA LYS A 35 23.79 27.43 -11.60
C LYS A 35 22.97 26.45 -12.41
N THR A 36 21.95 25.90 -11.78
CA THR A 36 20.88 25.15 -12.42
C THR A 36 19.61 25.97 -12.32
N ILE A 37 18.90 26.17 -13.43
CA ILE A 37 17.59 26.81 -13.45
C ILE A 37 16.60 25.73 -13.88
N HIS A 38 15.70 25.36 -12.97
CA HIS A 38 14.68 24.34 -13.22
C HIS A 38 13.54 24.90 -14.09
N PRO A 39 12.72 24.03 -14.68
CA PRO A 39 11.59 24.44 -15.51
C PRO A 39 10.60 25.41 -14.84
N ASP A 40 10.44 25.33 -13.52
CA ASP A 40 9.58 26.23 -12.71
C ASP A 40 10.24 27.59 -12.42
N GLY A 41 11.47 27.79 -12.88
CA GLY A 41 12.25 29.00 -12.66
C GLY A 41 12.97 29.04 -11.31
N SER A 42 12.80 28.02 -10.47
CA SER A 42 13.58 27.81 -9.26
C SER A 42 15.05 27.54 -9.61
N LYS A 43 15.96 27.85 -8.69
CA LYS A 43 17.40 27.94 -9.02
C LYS A 43 18.26 27.42 -7.90
N GLU A 44 19.23 26.61 -8.27
CA GLU A 44 20.35 26.23 -7.43
C GLU A 44 21.61 26.94 -7.90
N THR A 45 22.47 27.32 -6.95
CA THR A 45 23.76 27.93 -7.27
C THR A 45 24.91 27.18 -6.63
N PHE A 46 26.02 27.15 -7.35
CA PHE A 46 27.23 26.43 -6.99
C PHE A 46 28.43 27.36 -7.15
N THR A 47 29.36 27.32 -6.21
CA THR A 47 30.65 27.98 -6.35
C THR A 47 31.78 26.99 -6.15
N TYR A 48 32.92 27.25 -6.80
CA TYR A 48 34.06 26.34 -6.84
C TYR A 48 35.35 27.06 -6.42
N ASP A 49 36.28 26.29 -5.86
CA ASP A 49 37.65 26.76 -5.69
C ASP A 49 38.45 26.72 -7.03
N LEU A 50 39.71 27.14 -6.99
CA LEU A 50 40.60 27.13 -8.16
C LEU A 50 40.94 25.72 -8.68
N LEU A 51 40.68 24.67 -7.90
CA LEU A 51 40.90 23.28 -8.26
C LEU A 51 39.63 22.59 -8.79
N GLY A 52 38.49 23.32 -8.83
CA GLY A 52 37.20 22.79 -9.29
C GLY A 52 36.41 22.04 -8.22
N ASN A 53 36.76 22.15 -6.94
CA ASN A 53 35.96 21.56 -5.86
C ASN A 53 34.80 22.49 -5.48
N MET A 54 33.59 21.95 -5.33
CA MET A 54 32.39 22.73 -4.97
C MET A 54 32.45 23.20 -3.51
N ILE A 55 32.66 24.51 -3.28
CA ILE A 55 32.78 25.13 -1.95
C ILE A 55 31.47 25.67 -1.39
N SER A 56 30.44 25.87 -2.23
CA SER A 56 29.12 26.27 -1.80
C SER A 56 28.06 25.66 -2.69
N HIS A 57 26.98 25.19 -2.10
CA HIS A 57 25.72 24.86 -2.77
C HIS A 57 24.59 25.63 -2.05
N THR A 58 23.82 26.39 -2.81
CA THR A 58 22.62 27.06 -2.31
C THR A 58 21.41 26.49 -3.04
N ASP A 59 20.48 25.93 -2.28
CA ASP A 59 19.25 25.33 -2.78
C ASP A 59 18.26 26.41 -3.30
N PRO A 60 17.13 26.00 -3.92
CA PRO A 60 16.10 26.92 -4.39
C PRO A 60 15.48 27.86 -3.34
N LEU A 61 15.52 27.49 -2.06
CA LEU A 61 15.00 28.29 -0.95
C LEU A 61 16.06 29.24 -0.35
N GLY A 62 17.31 29.17 -0.81
CA GLY A 62 18.42 29.97 -0.30
C GLY A 62 19.20 29.31 0.85
N ASN A 63 18.85 28.09 1.23
CA ASN A 63 19.60 27.33 2.23
C ASN A 63 20.96 26.96 1.66
N THR A 64 22.02 27.28 2.39
CA THR A 64 23.39 27.20 1.87
C THR A 64 24.23 26.22 2.67
N LEU A 65 24.75 25.21 1.96
CA LEU A 65 25.78 24.30 2.44
C LEU A 65 27.15 24.78 1.95
N GLN A 66 28.13 24.85 2.85
CA GLN A 66 29.49 25.29 2.54
C GLN A 66 30.49 24.16 2.79
N LYS A 67 31.54 24.09 1.97
CA LYS A 67 32.62 23.11 2.07
C LYS A 67 33.97 23.78 1.95
N THR A 68 34.96 23.29 2.69
CA THR A 68 36.37 23.62 2.47
C THR A 68 37.14 22.33 2.13
N TYR A 69 38.25 22.46 1.39
CA TYR A 69 39.02 21.30 0.91
C TYR A 69 40.50 21.46 1.19
N ASN A 70 41.20 20.32 1.26
CA ASN A 70 42.66 20.29 1.23
C ASN A 70 43.20 20.35 -0.22
N SER A 71 44.52 20.37 -0.38
CA SER A 71 45.15 20.40 -1.72
C SER A 71 44.96 19.14 -2.57
N LEU A 72 44.38 18.07 -2.01
CA LEU A 72 44.02 16.84 -2.72
C LEU A 72 42.53 16.82 -3.11
N GLY A 73 41.77 17.90 -2.88
CA GLY A 73 40.34 17.98 -3.17
C GLY A 73 39.46 17.18 -2.21
N LYS A 74 39.95 16.81 -1.02
CA LYS A 74 39.15 16.13 0.02
C LYS A 74 38.55 17.15 1.01
N PRO A 75 37.29 16.99 1.43
CA PRO A 75 36.60 17.97 2.27
C PRO A 75 37.20 18.01 3.66
N LEU A 76 37.50 19.20 4.21
CA LEU A 76 38.02 19.43 5.58
C LEU A 76 36.93 19.87 6.57
N LEU A 77 35.97 20.65 6.09
CA LEU A 77 34.86 21.17 6.88
C LEU A 77 33.62 21.24 5.98
N ILE A 78 32.49 20.74 6.48
CA ILE A 78 31.17 20.96 5.90
C ILE A 78 30.39 21.80 6.91
N ILE A 79 29.76 22.89 6.46
CA ILE A 79 28.83 23.70 7.25
C ILE A 79 27.47 23.57 6.59
N HIS A 80 26.52 23.00 7.32
CA HIS A 80 25.14 22.78 6.88
C HIS A 80 24.31 24.07 6.98
N PRO A 81 23.15 24.16 6.32
CA PRO A 81 22.25 25.31 6.40
C PRO A 81 21.92 25.79 7.82
N ASP A 82 21.69 24.85 8.75
CA ASP A 82 21.41 25.10 10.17
C ASP A 82 22.64 25.49 11.01
N LYS A 83 23.80 25.65 10.36
CA LYS A 83 25.12 25.95 10.95
C LYS A 83 25.77 24.81 11.71
N SER A 84 25.16 23.63 11.75
CA SER A 84 25.85 22.42 12.19
C SER A 84 27.03 22.11 11.27
N GLN A 85 28.02 21.38 11.78
CA GLN A 85 29.29 21.18 11.07
C GLN A 85 29.74 19.73 11.11
N GLU A 86 30.51 19.35 10.10
CA GLU A 86 31.30 18.13 10.10
C GLU A 86 32.76 18.47 9.78
N ILE A 87 33.68 17.84 10.52
CA ILE A 87 35.11 18.12 10.41
C ILE A 87 35.83 16.85 9.97
N PHE A 88 36.78 16.98 9.05
CA PHE A 88 37.53 15.87 8.49
C PHE A 88 39.03 16.16 8.52
N GLU A 89 39.80 15.17 8.96
CA GLU A 89 41.27 15.18 8.89
C GLU A 89 41.76 14.06 7.98
N TYR A 90 42.88 14.27 7.28
CA TYR A 90 43.48 13.26 6.41
C TYR A 90 44.96 13.09 6.70
N TYR A 91 45.47 11.90 6.44
CA TYR A 91 46.91 11.67 6.32
C TYR A 91 47.47 12.32 5.04
N PRO A 92 48.80 12.54 4.95
CA PRO A 92 49.42 13.13 3.76
C PRO A 92 49.22 12.33 2.46
N ASP A 93 48.97 11.02 2.56
CA ASP A 93 48.63 10.14 1.43
C ASP A 93 47.16 10.29 0.98
N GLY A 94 46.37 11.08 1.71
CA GLY A 94 44.96 11.35 1.46
C GLY A 94 44.00 10.42 2.21
N ASN A 95 44.43 9.38 2.91
CA ASN A 95 43.51 8.51 3.65
C ASN A 95 42.82 9.29 4.78
N LEU A 96 41.52 9.03 5.01
CA LEU A 96 40.74 9.74 6.05
C LEU A 96 41.31 9.37 7.43
N LYS A 97 41.80 10.33 8.18
CA LYS A 97 42.39 10.13 9.51
C LYS A 97 41.35 10.22 10.61
N SER A 98 40.45 11.18 10.53
CA SER A 98 39.41 11.42 11.53
C SER A 98 38.20 12.11 10.89
N HIS A 99 37.00 11.80 11.37
CA HIS A 99 35.75 12.49 11.03
C HIS A 99 34.95 12.78 12.29
N THR A 100 34.57 14.04 12.49
CA THR A 100 33.63 14.48 13.52
C THR A 100 32.30 14.82 12.87
N ASN A 101 31.23 14.16 13.28
CA ASN A 101 29.88 14.35 12.73
C ASN A 101 29.14 15.57 13.36
N GLN A 102 27.92 15.83 12.90
CA GLN A 102 27.08 16.97 13.37
C GLN A 102 26.72 16.92 14.86
N ASP A 103 26.75 15.75 15.50
CA ASP A 103 26.52 15.57 16.93
C ASP A 103 27.84 15.53 17.75
N ASN A 104 28.98 15.80 17.11
CA ASN A 104 30.33 15.78 17.67
C ASN A 104 30.87 14.39 18.09
N LEU A 105 30.30 13.29 17.57
CA LEU A 105 30.97 11.99 17.62
C LEU A 105 32.18 12.03 16.67
N THR A 106 33.36 11.67 17.17
CA THR A 106 34.58 11.61 16.37
C THR A 106 34.99 10.17 16.12
N ILE A 107 35.26 9.81 14.86
CA ILE A 107 35.72 8.49 14.43
C ILE A 107 37.14 8.66 13.86
N GLU A 108 38.14 8.05 14.49
CA GLU A 108 39.49 7.96 13.93
C GLU A 108 39.68 6.65 13.16
N HIS A 109 40.38 6.73 12.03
CA HIS A 109 40.68 5.58 11.18
C HIS A 109 42.19 5.29 11.17
N LYS A 110 42.54 4.01 11.19
CA LYS A 110 43.91 3.52 10.99
C LYS A 110 43.98 2.64 9.75
N TYR A 111 45.14 2.67 9.09
CA TYR A 111 45.39 1.94 7.86
C TYR A 111 46.72 1.18 7.94
N ASP A 112 46.83 0.13 7.15
CA ASP A 112 48.11 -0.52 6.89
C ASP A 112 48.93 0.21 5.80
N ALA A 113 50.14 -0.31 5.52
CA ALA A 113 51.05 0.27 4.52
C ALA A 113 50.53 0.21 3.07
N LEU A 114 49.45 -0.55 2.82
CA LEU A 114 48.77 -0.63 1.52
C LEU A 114 47.55 0.29 1.45
N GLY A 115 47.27 1.08 2.50
CA GLY A 115 46.15 2.02 2.56
C GLY A 115 44.81 1.34 2.87
N ARG A 116 44.81 0.13 3.44
CA ARG A 116 43.58 -0.58 3.82
C ARG A 116 43.25 -0.31 5.28
N GLU A 117 41.98 -0.05 5.58
CA GLU A 117 41.52 0.28 6.93
C GLU A 117 41.66 -0.91 7.87
N THR A 118 42.37 -0.75 8.99
CA THR A 118 42.65 -1.79 9.98
C THR A 118 41.96 -1.57 11.32
N ALA A 119 41.55 -0.34 11.63
CA ALA A 119 40.85 -0.04 12.87
C ALA A 119 40.05 1.27 12.78
N LEU A 120 38.95 1.32 13.53
CA LEU A 120 38.13 2.49 13.78
C LEU A 120 38.10 2.74 15.28
N PHE A 121 38.28 3.99 15.73
CA PHE A 121 38.18 4.38 17.15
C PHE A 121 37.12 5.46 17.31
N TYR A 122 36.15 5.24 18.19
CA TYR A 122 35.04 6.15 18.43
C TYR A 122 35.31 6.97 19.69
N TYR A 123 35.13 8.28 19.60
CA TYR A 123 35.35 9.23 20.69
C TYR A 123 34.11 10.08 20.92
N ASP A 124 33.78 10.29 22.19
CA ASP A 124 32.73 11.22 22.60
C ASP A 124 33.11 12.69 22.39
N PRO A 125 32.16 13.64 22.55
CA PRO A 125 32.45 15.07 22.39
C PRO A 125 33.48 15.62 23.40
N THR A 126 33.81 14.87 24.45
CA THR A 126 34.86 15.22 25.42
C THR A 126 36.25 14.73 25.01
N GLY A 127 36.34 13.92 23.95
CA GLY A 127 37.57 13.29 23.47
C GLY A 127 37.90 11.96 24.15
N THR A 128 36.96 11.37 24.88
CA THR A 128 37.15 10.05 25.52
C THR A 128 36.84 8.94 24.52
N LYS A 129 37.74 7.97 24.37
CA LYS A 129 37.51 6.79 23.51
C LYS A 129 36.43 5.90 24.13
N ILE A 130 35.35 5.65 23.40
CA ILE A 130 34.16 4.91 23.85
C ILE A 130 33.97 3.55 23.17
N ALA A 131 34.51 3.32 21.97
CA ALA A 131 34.49 2.02 21.30
C ALA A 131 35.62 1.90 20.27
N GLU A 132 35.85 0.68 19.76
CA GLU A 132 36.76 0.42 18.65
C GLU A 132 36.31 -0.78 17.80
N GLU A 133 36.63 -0.76 16.51
CA GLU A 133 36.50 -1.89 15.59
C GLU A 133 37.87 -2.20 14.99
N SER A 134 38.10 -3.45 14.55
CA SER A 134 39.35 -3.82 13.88
C SER A 134 39.15 -4.74 12.69
N LEU A 135 40.04 -4.63 11.71
CA LEU A 135 40.06 -5.40 10.47
C LEU A 135 41.46 -5.96 10.25
N GLU A 136 41.52 -7.25 9.95
CA GLU A 136 42.73 -8.01 9.68
C GLU A 136 42.67 -8.55 8.25
N TYR A 137 43.74 -8.35 7.47
CA TYR A 137 43.82 -8.78 6.08
C TYR A 137 44.90 -9.85 5.90
N GLU A 138 44.63 -10.79 5.00
CA GLU A 138 45.60 -11.77 4.52
C GLU A 138 45.81 -11.57 3.02
N GLY A 139 47.05 -11.29 2.60
CA GLY A 139 47.32 -10.90 1.22
C GLY A 139 46.55 -9.62 0.85
N SER A 140 45.67 -9.68 -0.14
CA SER A 140 44.78 -8.57 -0.56
C SER A 140 43.38 -8.61 0.05
N ASN A 141 42.99 -9.70 0.72
CA ASN A 141 41.61 -9.97 1.11
C ASN A 141 41.41 -9.72 2.61
N LEU A 142 40.22 -9.25 2.99
CA LEU A 142 39.82 -9.08 4.39
C LEU A 142 39.66 -10.47 5.00
N HIS A 143 40.51 -10.87 5.94
CA HIS A 143 40.47 -12.19 6.55
C HIS A 143 39.51 -12.23 7.75
N ARG A 144 39.51 -11.17 8.55
CA ARG A 144 38.74 -11.09 9.78
C ARG A 144 38.38 -9.65 10.12
N SER A 145 37.17 -9.43 10.63
CA SER A 145 36.75 -8.17 11.25
C SER A 145 36.28 -8.42 12.67
N ILE A 146 36.38 -7.43 13.55
CA ILE A 146 35.93 -7.45 14.93
C ILE A 146 35.10 -6.18 15.16
N ASP A 147 33.84 -6.36 15.58
CA ASP A 147 32.93 -5.24 15.86
C ASP A 147 33.20 -4.56 17.22
N LYS A 148 32.39 -3.55 17.57
CA LYS A 148 32.55 -2.73 18.79
C LYS A 148 32.42 -3.52 20.09
N GLU A 149 31.74 -4.67 20.04
CA GLU A 149 31.60 -5.61 21.16
C GLU A 149 32.72 -6.65 21.19
N GLY A 150 33.68 -6.59 20.27
CA GLY A 150 34.76 -7.57 20.20
C GLY A 150 34.37 -8.87 19.48
N ILE A 151 33.25 -8.91 18.76
CA ILE A 151 32.73 -10.12 18.13
C ILE A 151 33.36 -10.27 16.73
N PRO A 152 34.05 -11.39 16.45
CA PRO A 152 34.72 -11.57 15.18
C PRO A 152 33.80 -12.10 14.06
N THR A 153 34.02 -11.63 12.84
CA THR A 153 33.57 -12.24 11.60
C THR A 153 34.79 -12.63 10.76
N THR A 154 34.80 -13.84 10.21
CA THR A 154 35.88 -14.35 9.35
C THR A 154 35.39 -14.52 7.93
N TYR A 155 36.29 -14.39 6.95
CA TYR A 155 35.98 -14.46 5.52
C TYR A 155 36.97 -15.38 4.81
N GLU A 156 36.46 -16.17 3.87
CA GLU A 156 37.24 -17.07 3.03
C GLU A 156 37.07 -16.69 1.56
N TYR A 157 38.11 -16.94 0.76
CA TYR A 157 38.15 -16.57 -0.65
C TYR A 157 38.76 -17.68 -1.50
N ASP A 158 38.37 -17.75 -2.76
CA ASP A 158 39.03 -18.61 -3.74
C ASP A 158 40.36 -17.99 -4.25
N ALA A 159 41.09 -18.76 -5.07
CA ALA A 159 42.36 -18.33 -5.66
C ALA A 159 42.25 -17.11 -6.59
N THR A 160 41.03 -16.71 -6.98
CA THR A 160 40.77 -15.52 -7.79
C THR A 160 40.32 -14.31 -6.96
N GLY A 161 40.22 -14.46 -5.63
CA GLY A 161 39.83 -13.39 -4.71
C GLY A 161 38.32 -13.21 -4.56
N ARG A 162 37.49 -14.16 -5.02
CA ARG A 162 36.04 -14.12 -4.80
C ARG A 162 35.70 -14.74 -3.45
N LYS A 163 34.79 -14.13 -2.68
CA LYS A 163 34.42 -14.58 -1.33
C LYS A 163 33.68 -15.92 -1.38
N THR A 164 34.26 -16.99 -0.86
CA THR A 164 33.64 -18.32 -0.83
C THR A 164 32.92 -18.63 0.46
N ALA A 165 33.24 -17.95 1.56
CA ALA A 165 32.46 -18.05 2.78
C ALA A 165 32.61 -16.81 3.68
N ASN A 166 31.65 -16.63 4.59
CA ASN A 166 31.84 -15.81 5.77
C ASN A 166 31.18 -16.45 7.00
N GLN A 167 31.76 -16.22 8.16
CA GLN A 167 31.29 -16.77 9.42
C GLN A 167 31.32 -15.71 10.53
N ARG A 168 30.17 -15.43 11.14
CA ARG A 168 30.04 -14.58 12.33
C ARG A 168 29.49 -15.42 13.47
N ALA A 169 30.21 -15.49 14.57
CA ALA A 169 29.93 -16.49 15.62
C ALA A 169 29.77 -17.90 15.01
N ASN A 170 28.60 -18.52 15.15
CA ASN A 170 28.31 -19.86 14.63
C ASN A 170 27.56 -19.86 13.28
N ALA A 171 27.17 -18.69 12.77
CA ALA A 171 26.45 -18.58 11.49
C ALA A 171 27.46 -18.55 10.33
N ARG A 172 27.34 -19.49 9.37
CA ARG A 172 28.22 -19.58 8.19
C ARG A 172 27.41 -19.56 6.89
N ILE A 173 27.85 -18.73 5.95
CA ILE A 173 27.31 -18.69 4.59
C ILE A 173 28.44 -19.01 3.61
N GLU A 174 28.19 -19.92 2.68
CA GLU A 174 29.11 -20.30 1.61
C GLU A 174 28.55 -19.89 0.24
N TYR A 175 29.45 -19.56 -0.69
CA TYR A 175 29.11 -19.09 -2.03
C TYR A 175 29.85 -19.92 -3.08
N GLU A 176 29.11 -20.35 -4.10
CA GLU A 176 29.66 -20.96 -5.31
C GLU A 176 29.35 -20.07 -6.52
N TYR A 177 30.35 -19.92 -7.39
CA TYR A 177 30.28 -19.06 -8.56
C TYR A 177 30.21 -19.89 -9.85
N ASP A 178 29.42 -19.41 -10.81
CA ASP A 178 29.45 -19.96 -12.16
C ASP A 178 30.72 -19.58 -12.93
N VAL A 179 30.83 -20.06 -14.17
CA VAL A 179 31.98 -19.81 -15.06
C VAL A 179 32.17 -18.34 -15.44
N LEU A 180 31.14 -17.49 -15.25
CA LEU A 180 31.19 -16.05 -15.47
C LEU A 180 31.44 -15.27 -14.17
N GLY A 181 31.61 -15.96 -13.04
CA GLY A 181 31.88 -15.36 -11.74
C GLY A 181 30.65 -14.82 -11.01
N ARG A 182 29.45 -15.24 -11.40
CA ARG A 182 28.18 -14.87 -10.74
C ARG A 182 27.86 -15.90 -9.67
N VAL A 183 27.27 -15.47 -8.55
CA VAL A 183 26.85 -16.40 -7.49
C VAL A 183 25.71 -17.27 -8.03
N HIS A 184 26.00 -18.52 -8.34
CA HIS A 184 24.97 -19.46 -8.81
C HIS A 184 24.36 -20.24 -7.63
N LYS A 185 25.09 -20.36 -6.52
CA LYS A 185 24.61 -21.08 -5.35
C LYS A 185 25.11 -20.46 -4.06
N GLU A 186 24.21 -20.32 -3.11
CA GLU A 186 24.46 -19.89 -1.73
C GLU A 186 24.05 -21.03 -0.80
N LYS A 187 24.87 -21.30 0.23
CA LYS A 187 24.59 -22.31 1.25
C LYS A 187 24.69 -21.69 2.63
N GLN A 188 23.55 -21.54 3.30
CA GLN A 188 23.49 -21.06 4.69
C GLN A 188 23.49 -22.27 5.61
N ILE A 189 24.56 -22.45 6.37
CA ILE A 189 24.82 -23.65 7.17
C ILE A 189 24.50 -23.38 8.64
N ASN A 190 23.82 -24.32 9.28
CA ASN A 190 23.63 -24.37 10.73
C ASN A 190 23.89 -25.81 11.27
N GLU A 191 23.75 -26.02 12.58
CA GLU A 191 24.02 -27.31 13.25
C GLU A 191 22.96 -28.40 12.98
N GLU A 192 21.74 -28.03 12.58
CA GLU A 192 20.57 -28.92 12.46
C GLU A 192 19.96 -28.98 11.03
N ASN A 193 20.24 -28.00 10.17
CA ASN A 193 19.61 -27.71 8.89
C ASN A 193 20.55 -26.87 7.98
N THR A 194 20.27 -26.80 6.68
CA THR A 194 21.02 -25.96 5.75
C THR A 194 20.12 -25.54 4.60
N LEU A 195 20.12 -24.24 4.29
CA LEU A 195 19.42 -23.69 3.13
C LEU A 195 20.37 -23.61 1.95
N ILE A 196 19.98 -24.19 0.83
CA ILE A 196 20.64 -24.03 -0.45
C ILE A 196 19.77 -23.17 -1.35
N THR A 197 20.28 -22.01 -1.75
CA THR A 197 19.64 -21.15 -2.75
C THR A 197 20.41 -21.27 -4.05
N THR A 198 19.74 -21.64 -5.14
CA THR A 198 20.34 -21.68 -6.48
C THR A 198 19.70 -20.66 -7.41
N TYR A 199 20.55 -20.02 -8.21
CA TYR A 199 20.19 -19.02 -9.19
C TYR A 199 20.54 -19.51 -10.59
N GLN A 200 19.62 -19.32 -11.54
CA GLN A 200 19.92 -19.40 -12.96
C GLN A 200 19.86 -18.00 -13.56
N TYR A 201 20.74 -17.76 -14.53
CA TYR A 201 20.87 -16.47 -15.18
C TYR A 201 20.75 -16.60 -16.69
N ASP A 202 20.22 -15.56 -17.33
CA ASP A 202 20.38 -15.39 -18.77
C ASP A 202 21.78 -14.87 -19.15
N LEU A 203 21.97 -14.56 -20.43
CA LEU A 203 23.23 -14.00 -20.97
C LEU A 203 23.48 -12.53 -20.58
N LEU A 204 22.47 -11.85 -20.03
CA LEU A 204 22.55 -10.45 -19.57
C LEU A 204 22.68 -10.36 -18.03
N ASN A 205 22.96 -11.48 -17.36
CA ASN A 205 23.11 -11.59 -15.90
C ASN A 205 21.82 -11.32 -15.10
N GLN A 206 20.65 -11.57 -15.70
CA GLN A 206 19.36 -11.45 -15.06
C GLN A 206 18.91 -12.81 -14.50
N VAL A 207 18.35 -12.84 -13.29
CA VAL A 207 17.91 -14.09 -12.63
C VAL A 207 16.64 -14.63 -13.30
N THR A 208 16.75 -15.73 -14.03
CA THR A 208 15.60 -16.38 -14.68
C THR A 208 14.91 -17.39 -13.79
N GLN A 209 15.62 -17.91 -12.78
CA GLN A 209 15.06 -18.85 -11.81
C GLN A 209 15.80 -18.74 -10.47
N GLU A 210 15.02 -18.85 -9.40
CA GLU A 210 15.51 -18.96 -8.02
C GLU A 210 14.82 -20.15 -7.36
N ILE A 211 15.61 -21.03 -6.74
CA ILE A 211 15.16 -22.25 -6.06
C ILE A 211 15.78 -22.30 -4.67
N HIS A 212 14.97 -22.55 -3.65
CA HIS A 212 15.40 -22.79 -2.26
C HIS A 212 15.17 -24.25 -1.93
N GLN A 213 16.21 -24.93 -1.42
CA GLN A 213 16.21 -26.35 -1.11
C GLN A 213 16.88 -26.65 0.23
N ASP A 214 16.56 -27.82 0.79
CA ASP A 214 17.31 -28.43 1.89
C ASP A 214 18.46 -29.32 1.39
N LEU A 215 19.19 -29.97 2.30
CA LEU A 215 20.28 -30.91 1.96
C LEU A 215 19.79 -32.22 1.31
N GLU A 216 18.49 -32.50 1.37
CA GLU A 216 17.84 -33.67 0.78
C GLU A 216 17.22 -33.33 -0.59
N ASP A 217 17.55 -32.17 -1.15
CA ASP A 217 17.09 -31.61 -2.44
C ASP A 217 15.57 -31.32 -2.51
N HIS A 218 14.85 -31.29 -1.38
CA HIS A 218 13.44 -30.91 -1.36
C HIS A 218 13.28 -29.43 -1.70
N ILE A 219 12.43 -29.12 -2.68
CA ILE A 219 12.13 -27.73 -3.06
C ILE A 219 11.19 -27.11 -2.03
N LEU A 220 11.68 -26.08 -1.35
CA LEU A 220 10.95 -25.32 -0.34
C LEU A 220 10.34 -24.05 -0.95
N TYR A 221 11.00 -23.46 -1.94
CA TYR A 221 10.49 -22.32 -2.69
C TYR A 221 11.04 -22.30 -4.12
N GLN A 222 10.20 -21.91 -5.09
CA GLN A 222 10.62 -21.75 -6.48
C GLN A 222 9.89 -20.58 -7.17
N VAL A 223 10.63 -19.77 -7.90
CA VAL A 223 10.11 -18.71 -8.77
C VAL A 223 10.88 -18.68 -10.09
N SER A 224 10.22 -18.29 -11.17
CA SER A 224 10.86 -18.09 -12.47
C SER A 224 10.40 -16.79 -13.13
N HIS A 225 11.28 -16.19 -13.92
CA HIS A 225 11.10 -14.90 -14.56
C HIS A 225 11.52 -14.95 -16.04
N THR A 226 10.84 -14.14 -16.85
CA THR A 226 11.30 -13.83 -18.21
C THR A 226 11.47 -12.32 -18.37
N TYR A 227 12.31 -11.92 -19.32
CA TYR A 227 12.68 -10.53 -19.55
C TYR A 227 12.56 -10.16 -21.02
N ASP A 228 12.25 -8.89 -21.30
CA ASP A 228 12.36 -8.31 -22.63
C ASP A 228 13.82 -7.93 -22.96
N LYS A 229 14.05 -7.34 -24.14
CA LYS A 229 15.39 -6.93 -24.60
C LYS A 229 15.95 -5.72 -23.84
N GLN A 230 15.09 -4.98 -23.14
CA GLN A 230 15.46 -3.83 -22.33
C GLN A 230 15.77 -4.23 -20.87
N GLY A 231 15.54 -5.50 -20.52
CA GLY A 231 15.74 -6.03 -19.17
C GLY A 231 14.53 -5.87 -18.26
N ASN A 232 13.36 -5.52 -18.80
CA ASN A 232 12.14 -5.46 -18.00
C ASN A 232 11.55 -6.87 -17.86
N ARG A 233 11.07 -7.20 -16.66
CA ARG A 233 10.48 -8.51 -16.35
C ARG A 233 9.11 -8.65 -17.01
N THR A 234 8.97 -9.54 -17.98
CA THR A 234 7.72 -9.76 -18.73
C THR A 234 6.81 -10.81 -18.12
N THR A 235 7.35 -11.77 -17.38
CA THR A 235 6.54 -12.76 -16.64
C THR A 235 7.12 -13.09 -15.28
N THR A 236 6.24 -13.51 -14.36
CA THR A 236 6.60 -14.17 -13.11
C THR A 236 5.74 -15.40 -12.93
N THR A 237 6.37 -16.55 -12.71
CA THR A 237 5.68 -17.82 -12.49
C THR A 237 6.03 -18.36 -11.11
N LYS A 238 5.01 -18.66 -10.30
CA LYS A 238 5.12 -19.28 -8.96
C LYS A 238 4.07 -20.38 -8.84
N ASP A 239 4.51 -21.63 -8.85
CA ASP A 239 3.65 -22.82 -8.92
C ASP A 239 2.59 -22.70 -10.05
N ASN A 240 1.30 -22.62 -9.71
CA ASN A 240 0.19 -22.53 -10.66
C ASN A 240 -0.22 -21.08 -11.03
N SER A 241 0.52 -20.09 -10.54
CA SER A 241 0.30 -18.66 -10.76
C SER A 241 1.29 -18.14 -11.80
N GLU A 242 0.78 -17.46 -12.83
CA GLU A 242 1.58 -16.80 -13.85
C GLU A 242 1.06 -15.37 -14.06
N GLU A 243 1.97 -14.40 -13.95
CA GLU A 243 1.67 -12.98 -14.14
C GLU A 243 2.39 -12.45 -15.37
N HIS A 244 1.76 -11.52 -16.08
CA HIS A 244 2.29 -10.90 -17.30
C HIS A 244 2.40 -9.39 -17.15
N PHE A 245 3.51 -8.83 -17.62
CA PHE A 245 3.80 -7.40 -17.60
C PHE A 245 4.17 -6.93 -19.00
N THR A 246 3.73 -5.73 -19.38
CA THR A 246 4.16 -5.07 -20.62
C THR A 246 4.56 -3.64 -20.33
N TYR A 247 5.63 -3.20 -20.98
CA TYR A 247 6.24 -1.88 -20.81
C TYR A 247 6.17 -1.07 -22.10
N ASP A 248 6.20 0.25 -21.99
CA ASP A 248 6.41 1.13 -23.13
C ASP A 248 7.91 1.30 -23.47
N ASN A 249 8.22 2.08 -24.49
CA ASN A 249 9.60 2.35 -24.92
C ASN A 249 10.43 3.16 -23.91
N PHE A 250 9.81 3.65 -22.83
CA PHE A 250 10.47 4.33 -21.72
C PHE A 250 10.63 3.40 -20.50
N ASN A 251 10.42 2.09 -20.66
CA ASN A 251 10.45 1.09 -19.59
C ASN A 251 9.41 1.33 -18.48
N ARG A 252 8.29 1.99 -18.79
CA ARG A 252 7.19 2.19 -17.84
C ARG A 252 6.14 1.11 -18.03
N LEU A 253 5.62 0.55 -16.93
CA LEU A 253 4.58 -0.47 -16.96
C LEU A 253 3.29 0.12 -17.56
N ILE A 254 2.74 -0.51 -18.60
CA ILE A 254 1.48 -0.09 -19.25
C ILE A 254 0.37 -1.14 -19.15
N TYR A 255 0.71 -2.36 -18.75
CA TYR A 255 -0.22 -3.46 -18.62
C TYR A 255 0.30 -4.50 -17.62
N HIS A 256 -0.58 -4.95 -16.73
CA HIS A 256 -0.37 -6.08 -15.84
C HIS A 256 -1.58 -7.01 -15.90
N GLU A 257 -1.34 -8.29 -16.13
CA GLU A 257 -2.34 -9.35 -15.99
C GLU A 257 -1.89 -10.29 -14.88
N ASN A 258 -2.70 -10.44 -13.84
CA ASN A 258 -2.37 -11.30 -12.71
C ASN A 258 -2.73 -12.77 -12.98
N GLY A 259 -2.39 -13.66 -12.04
CA GLY A 259 -2.61 -15.11 -12.18
C GLY A 259 -4.06 -15.55 -12.43
N GLU A 260 -5.06 -14.73 -12.10
CA GLU A 260 -6.49 -15.00 -12.38
C GLU A 260 -6.96 -14.39 -13.72
N GLY A 261 -6.09 -13.69 -14.45
CA GLY A 261 -6.40 -13.03 -15.72
C GLY A 261 -7.04 -11.65 -15.57
N HIS A 262 -7.05 -11.08 -14.35
CA HIS A 262 -7.51 -9.71 -14.14
C HIS A 262 -6.46 -8.71 -14.60
N ARG A 263 -6.92 -7.62 -15.22
CA ARG A 263 -6.05 -6.70 -15.97
C ARG A 263 -6.06 -5.32 -15.37
N THR A 264 -4.86 -4.79 -15.16
CA THR A 264 -4.62 -3.38 -14.82
C THR A 264 -3.95 -2.72 -16.02
N ILE A 265 -4.49 -1.59 -16.47
CA ILE A 265 -3.97 -0.83 -17.60
C ILE A 265 -3.46 0.51 -17.08
N ILE A 266 -2.26 0.90 -17.51
CA ILE A 266 -1.67 2.18 -17.16
C ILE A 266 -1.44 2.97 -18.44
N ALA A 267 -1.99 4.18 -18.49
CA ALA A 267 -1.80 5.13 -19.58
C ALA A 267 -1.01 6.34 -19.08
N TYR A 268 -0.03 6.78 -19.87
CA TYR A 268 0.74 7.98 -19.63
C TYR A 268 0.37 9.03 -20.68
N ASP A 269 -0.29 10.09 -20.25
CA ASP A 269 -0.60 11.25 -21.07
C ASP A 269 0.50 12.30 -20.88
N GLU A 270 1.39 12.35 -21.85
CA GLU A 270 2.54 13.26 -21.90
C GLU A 270 2.17 14.64 -22.45
N ASN A 271 0.93 14.85 -22.88
CA ASN A 271 0.47 16.09 -23.52
C ASN A 271 -0.55 16.84 -22.65
N HIS A 272 -0.74 16.42 -21.40
CA HIS A 272 -1.65 17.07 -20.50
C HIS A 272 -1.19 18.51 -20.22
N ILE A 273 -2.11 19.46 -20.34
CA ILE A 273 -1.89 20.86 -20.02
C ILE A 273 -2.60 21.15 -18.70
N ASN A 274 -1.85 21.55 -17.67
CA ASN A 274 -2.39 21.90 -16.36
C ASN A 274 -3.03 23.31 -16.36
N GLU A 275 -3.58 23.73 -15.22
CA GLU A 275 -4.25 25.03 -15.08
C GLU A 275 -3.32 26.23 -15.34
N ASP A 276 -2.02 26.06 -15.10
CA ASP A 276 -0.97 27.06 -15.37
C ASP A 276 -0.52 27.07 -16.84
N ASN A 277 -1.22 26.36 -17.73
CA ASN A 277 -0.90 26.21 -19.14
C ASN A 277 0.51 25.61 -19.41
N GLN A 278 0.94 24.71 -18.52
CA GLN A 278 2.19 23.96 -18.62
C GLN A 278 1.93 22.53 -19.07
N ARG A 279 2.85 21.96 -19.86
CA ARG A 279 2.79 20.56 -20.29
C ARG A 279 3.38 19.66 -19.21
N VAL A 280 2.55 18.79 -18.65
CA VAL A 280 2.91 17.92 -17.52
C VAL A 280 2.54 16.47 -17.79
N LEU A 281 3.13 15.55 -17.02
CA LEU A 281 2.73 14.14 -17.06
C LEU A 281 1.41 13.95 -16.31
N ARG A 282 0.49 13.23 -16.93
CA ARG A 282 -0.68 12.66 -16.27
C ARG A 282 -0.69 11.14 -16.43
N LYS A 283 -0.69 10.40 -15.33
CA LYS A 283 -0.77 8.94 -15.31
C LYS A 283 -2.18 8.52 -14.96
N VAL A 284 -2.76 7.61 -15.74
CA VAL A 284 -4.10 7.05 -15.50
C VAL A 284 -3.97 5.54 -15.32
N THR A 285 -4.27 5.05 -14.12
CA THR A 285 -4.32 3.62 -13.83
C THR A 285 -5.77 3.16 -13.80
N THR A 286 -6.14 2.25 -14.69
CA THR A 286 -7.46 1.63 -14.76
C THR A 286 -7.35 0.21 -14.20
N ASP A 287 -8.10 -0.06 -13.14
CA ASP A 287 -8.10 -1.38 -12.50
C ASP A 287 -9.05 -2.38 -13.20
N PRO A 288 -9.07 -3.66 -12.78
CA PRO A 288 -9.92 -4.67 -13.42
C PRO A 288 -11.44 -4.42 -13.29
N MET A 289 -11.85 -3.55 -12.37
CA MET A 289 -13.25 -3.12 -12.20
C MET A 289 -13.51 -1.76 -12.87
N ASN A 290 -12.55 -1.26 -13.65
CA ASN A 290 -12.61 -0.07 -14.47
C ASN A 290 -12.69 1.26 -13.69
N TYR A 291 -12.29 1.26 -12.42
CA TYR A 291 -12.04 2.51 -11.71
C TYR A 291 -10.71 3.10 -12.17
N ARG A 292 -10.65 4.43 -12.22
CA ARG A 292 -9.50 5.16 -12.74
C ARG A 292 -8.87 5.98 -11.64
N THR A 293 -7.63 5.70 -11.29
CA THR A 293 -6.79 6.60 -10.50
C THR A 293 -6.00 7.47 -11.45
N ILE A 294 -6.21 8.78 -11.37
CA ILE A 294 -5.53 9.80 -12.15
C ILE A 294 -4.52 10.48 -11.23
N GLU A 295 -3.27 10.48 -11.63
CA GLU A 295 -2.16 11.13 -10.94
C GLU A 295 -1.59 12.19 -11.88
N THR A 296 -1.65 13.47 -11.47
CA THR A 296 -1.09 14.59 -12.23
C THR A 296 0.17 15.08 -11.53
N TYR A 297 1.22 15.27 -12.31
CA TYR A 297 2.52 15.73 -11.83
C TYR A 297 2.73 17.19 -12.21
N ASP A 298 3.60 17.89 -11.49
CA ASP A 298 4.09 19.19 -11.91
C ASP A 298 5.21 19.06 -12.98
N ILE A 299 5.72 20.21 -13.44
CA ILE A 299 6.83 20.28 -14.41
C ILE A 299 8.18 19.77 -13.86
N LEU A 300 8.26 19.46 -12.57
CA LEU A 300 9.40 18.79 -11.94
C LEU A 300 9.14 17.30 -11.70
N MET A 301 8.04 16.75 -12.25
CA MET A 301 7.64 15.34 -12.13
C MET A 301 7.29 14.92 -10.70
N ARG A 302 6.76 15.84 -9.89
CA ARG A 302 6.30 15.57 -8.52
C ARG A 302 4.77 15.51 -8.49
N LEU A 303 4.20 14.58 -7.72
CA LEU A 303 2.74 14.40 -7.62
C LEU A 303 2.10 15.65 -7.00
N VAL A 304 1.12 16.25 -7.67
CA VAL A 304 0.40 17.45 -7.19
C VAL A 304 -1.11 17.27 -7.15
N ASP A 305 -1.66 16.31 -7.90
CA ASP A 305 -3.06 15.93 -7.83
C ASP A 305 -3.21 14.42 -7.96
N LYS A 306 -4.09 13.84 -7.14
CA LYS A 306 -4.52 12.45 -7.23
C LYS A 306 -6.03 12.38 -7.13
N THR A 307 -6.67 11.93 -8.20
CA THR A 307 -8.12 11.83 -8.30
C THR A 307 -8.55 10.40 -8.61
N ILE A 308 -9.56 9.88 -7.90
CA ILE A 308 -10.17 8.58 -8.19
C ILE A 308 -11.54 8.79 -8.81
N HIS A 309 -11.72 8.24 -10.01
CA HIS A 309 -13.02 8.14 -10.66
C HIS A 309 -13.58 6.73 -10.56
N ASN A 310 -14.89 6.67 -10.32
CA ASN A 310 -15.65 5.45 -10.53
C ASN A 310 -15.70 5.06 -12.03
N PRO A 311 -16.18 3.85 -12.38
CA PRO A 311 -16.27 3.41 -13.77
C PRO A 311 -17.16 4.28 -14.65
N TYR A 312 -17.97 5.15 -14.06
CA TYR A 312 -18.86 6.08 -14.76
C TYR A 312 -18.22 7.45 -15.00
N GLY A 313 -16.99 7.66 -14.54
CA GLY A 313 -16.25 8.91 -14.68
C GLY A 313 -16.55 9.97 -13.62
N HIS A 314 -17.30 9.65 -12.56
CA HIS A 314 -17.51 10.58 -11.45
C HIS A 314 -16.36 10.49 -10.44
N THR A 315 -15.88 11.63 -9.94
CA THR A 315 -14.94 11.68 -8.82
C THR A 315 -15.59 11.17 -7.55
N ILE A 316 -14.88 10.28 -6.86
CA ILE A 316 -15.28 9.73 -5.56
C ILE A 316 -14.24 9.98 -4.46
N SER A 317 -13.07 10.51 -4.84
CA SER A 317 -12.00 10.94 -3.93
C SER A 317 -11.01 11.80 -4.72
N SER A 318 -10.50 12.88 -4.13
CA SER A 318 -9.38 13.63 -4.70
C SER A 318 -8.49 14.28 -3.64
N GLU A 319 -7.21 14.41 -3.99
CA GLU A 319 -6.15 14.96 -3.15
C GLU A 319 -5.30 15.95 -3.95
N GLU A 320 -5.03 17.12 -3.39
CA GLU A 320 -4.12 18.11 -3.97
C GLU A 320 -2.91 18.33 -3.04
N TYR A 321 -1.72 18.43 -3.63
CA TYR A 321 -0.47 18.68 -2.90
C TYR A 321 0.18 19.96 -3.42
N HIS A 322 0.49 20.87 -2.50
CA HIS A 322 1.25 22.08 -2.80
C HIS A 322 2.66 21.91 -2.27
N LEU A 323 3.62 21.91 -3.18
CA LEU A 323 5.03 21.65 -2.88
C LEU A 323 5.83 22.95 -2.95
N ASP A 324 6.82 23.10 -2.08
CA ASP A 324 7.84 24.14 -2.24
C ASP A 324 8.84 23.77 -3.36
N PRO A 325 9.74 24.68 -3.76
CA PRO A 325 10.79 24.37 -4.73
C PRO A 325 11.73 23.19 -4.37
N ASN A 326 11.89 22.84 -3.09
CA ASN A 326 12.68 21.70 -2.64
C ASN A 326 11.90 20.36 -2.72
N GLY A 327 10.58 20.41 -2.97
CA GLY A 327 9.71 19.25 -3.00
C GLY A 327 9.03 18.93 -1.67
N ASN A 328 9.18 19.78 -0.66
CA ASN A 328 8.48 19.60 0.61
C ASN A 328 6.98 19.90 0.43
N CYS A 329 6.12 19.03 0.95
CA CYS A 329 4.67 19.24 0.88
C CYS A 329 4.23 20.25 1.94
N LEU A 330 3.96 21.48 1.52
CA LEU A 330 3.49 22.58 2.38
C LEU A 330 2.03 22.39 2.77
N THR A 331 1.17 21.99 1.83
CA THR A 331 -0.24 21.72 2.12
C THR A 331 -0.76 20.53 1.34
N GLN A 332 -1.44 19.61 2.02
CA GLN A 332 -2.26 18.56 1.43
C GLN A 332 -3.75 18.91 1.63
N ARG A 333 -4.51 18.92 0.54
CA ARG A 333 -5.97 19.13 0.56
C ARG A 333 -6.66 17.82 0.23
N CYS A 334 -7.40 17.31 1.19
CA CYS A 334 -8.14 16.08 1.12
C CYS A 334 -9.61 16.42 0.83
N HIS A 335 -10.06 16.27 -0.42
CA HIS A 335 -11.44 16.53 -0.79
C HIS A 335 -12.31 15.32 -0.46
N ILE A 336 -13.27 15.54 0.44
CA ILE A 336 -14.11 14.50 1.01
C ILE A 336 -15.44 14.46 0.25
N TYR A 337 -15.80 13.28 -0.22
CA TYR A 337 -17.03 13.01 -0.97
C TYR A 337 -17.95 12.06 -0.20
N GLU A 338 -19.25 12.28 -0.31
CA GLU A 338 -20.29 11.31 0.05
C GLU A 338 -20.84 10.70 -1.25
N ASP A 339 -20.42 9.47 -1.54
CA ASP A 339 -20.57 8.83 -2.86
C ASP A 339 -19.94 9.68 -3.98
N ILE A 340 -20.75 10.41 -4.75
CA ILE A 340 -20.31 11.30 -5.84
C ILE A 340 -20.43 12.79 -5.50
N ASN A 341 -20.94 13.12 -4.31
CA ASN A 341 -21.19 14.50 -3.92
C ASN A 341 -20.03 15.02 -3.09
N TYR A 342 -19.41 16.11 -3.52
CA TYR A 342 -18.43 16.82 -2.71
C TYR A 342 -19.09 17.31 -1.41
N PHE A 343 -18.46 17.00 -0.27
CA PHE A 343 -18.94 17.35 1.06
C PHE A 343 -18.12 18.47 1.68
N ARG A 344 -16.81 18.26 1.86
CA ARG A 344 -15.90 19.24 2.49
C ARG A 344 -14.44 18.98 2.10
N THR A 345 -13.52 19.81 2.58
CA THR A 345 -12.07 19.60 2.44
C THR A 345 -11.42 19.57 3.82
N LEU A 346 -10.55 18.59 4.08
CA LEU A 346 -9.58 18.63 5.17
C LEU A 346 -8.28 19.21 4.62
N VAL A 347 -7.71 20.20 5.31
CA VAL A 347 -6.40 20.78 4.96
C VAL A 347 -5.38 20.40 6.03
N ILE A 348 -4.29 19.78 5.59
CA ILE A 348 -3.11 19.49 6.41
C ILE A 348 -1.99 20.40 5.93
N SER A 349 -1.45 21.22 6.83
CA SER A 349 -0.33 22.12 6.53
C SER A 349 0.93 21.66 7.27
N LYS A 350 2.09 21.79 6.62
CA LYS A 350 3.39 21.47 7.21
C LYS A 350 4.37 22.62 7.00
N GLU A 351 5.19 22.87 8.01
CA GLU A 351 6.35 23.76 7.90
C GLU A 351 7.64 22.96 7.99
N TYR A 352 8.72 23.50 7.41
CA TYR A 352 10.01 22.84 7.32
C TYR A 352 11.14 23.79 7.75
N ASP A 353 12.19 23.24 8.36
CA ASP A 353 13.41 23.99 8.63
C ASP A 353 14.36 24.05 7.42
N SER A 354 15.50 24.73 7.56
CA SER A 354 16.52 24.85 6.52
C SER A 354 17.19 23.54 6.11
N MET A 355 16.90 22.44 6.82
CA MET A 355 17.37 21.08 6.52
C MET A 355 16.25 20.22 5.90
N ASN A 356 15.12 20.83 5.49
CA ASN A 356 13.93 20.15 4.96
C ASN A 356 13.29 19.17 5.96
N ARG A 357 13.40 19.41 7.27
CA ARG A 357 12.75 18.60 8.32
C ARG A 357 11.46 19.27 8.77
N VAL A 358 10.40 18.49 9.00
CA VAL A 358 9.08 19.00 9.39
C VAL A 358 9.12 19.65 10.78
N THR A 359 8.87 20.95 10.89
CA THR A 359 8.86 21.67 12.18
C THR A 359 7.46 21.82 12.78
N SER A 360 6.42 21.72 11.96
CA SER A 360 5.04 21.71 12.44
C SER A 360 4.13 20.91 11.50
N ILE A 361 3.10 20.29 12.08
CA ILE A 361 1.98 19.69 11.35
C ILE A 361 0.70 20.28 11.93
N GLN A 362 -0.08 20.95 11.08
CA GLN A 362 -1.38 21.50 11.42
C GLN A 362 -2.48 20.73 10.68
N GLU A 363 -3.33 20.04 11.43
CA GLU A 363 -4.49 19.32 10.91
C GLU A 363 -5.75 20.18 10.99
N GLY A 364 -6.58 20.13 9.95
CA GLY A 364 -7.84 20.89 9.91
C GLY A 364 -7.62 22.40 9.84
N ALA A 365 -6.54 22.85 9.18
CA ALA A 365 -6.19 24.26 9.08
C ALA A 365 -7.39 25.11 8.62
N TYR A 366 -7.56 26.29 9.24
CA TYR A 366 -8.67 27.22 8.97
C TYR A 366 -10.05 26.74 9.48
N THR A 367 -10.09 25.77 10.40
CA THR A 367 -11.32 25.29 11.04
C THR A 367 -11.29 25.50 12.56
N PRO A 368 -12.45 25.56 13.25
CA PRO A 368 -12.49 25.73 14.71
C PRO A 368 -11.83 24.60 15.50
N GLU A 369 -11.71 23.41 14.90
CA GLU A 369 -11.09 22.23 15.50
C GLU A 369 -9.66 22.00 15.00
N GLU A 370 -9.00 23.01 14.43
CA GLU A 370 -7.61 22.91 14.02
C GLU A 370 -6.71 22.55 15.21
N LYS A 371 -5.72 21.69 14.97
CA LYS A 371 -4.72 21.30 15.97
C LYS A 371 -3.34 21.27 15.34
N THR A 372 -2.33 21.70 16.09
CA THR A 372 -0.95 21.81 15.62
C THR A 372 0.01 21.11 16.57
N ALA A 373 0.88 20.27 16.02
CA ALA A 373 2.05 19.73 16.72
C ALA A 373 3.31 20.41 16.19
N TYR A 374 4.29 20.66 17.06
CA TYR A 374 5.59 21.23 16.69
C TYR A 374 6.74 20.27 17.01
N PHE A 375 7.77 20.29 16.19
CA PHE A 375 8.92 19.38 16.28
C PHE A 375 10.23 20.17 16.23
N THR A 376 11.19 19.77 17.04
CA THR A 376 12.58 20.25 16.97
C THR A 376 13.53 19.07 16.90
N TYR A 377 14.71 19.29 16.32
CA TYR A 377 15.66 18.22 16.04
C TYR A 377 17.05 18.51 16.61
N THR A 378 17.83 17.45 16.81
CA THR A 378 19.29 17.53 16.94
C THR A 378 19.90 17.98 15.61
N PRO A 379 21.16 18.46 15.59
CA PRO A 379 21.88 18.74 14.35
C PRO A 379 21.81 17.59 13.33
N SER A 380 21.98 16.34 13.78
CA SER A 380 21.86 15.13 12.94
C SER A 380 20.44 14.75 12.49
N GLY A 381 19.40 15.49 12.90
CA GLY A 381 18.02 15.22 12.49
C GLY A 381 17.22 14.26 13.38
N LYS A 382 17.70 13.94 14.59
CA LYS A 382 16.93 13.15 15.56
C LYS A 382 15.93 14.03 16.30
N LEU A 383 14.73 13.52 16.56
CA LEU A 383 13.68 14.27 17.23
C LEU A 383 14.11 14.66 18.65
N LYS A 384 14.24 15.95 18.93
CA LYS A 384 14.68 16.46 20.24
C LYS A 384 13.50 16.82 21.14
N GLN A 385 12.45 17.40 20.58
CA GLN A 385 11.26 17.77 21.31
C GLN A 385 10.03 17.75 20.42
N THR A 386 8.90 17.29 20.96
CA THR A 386 7.57 17.44 20.37
C THR A 386 6.71 18.30 21.31
N GLU A 387 6.12 19.36 20.81
CA GLU A 387 5.02 20.07 21.48
C GLU A 387 3.70 19.58 20.88
N LYS A 388 2.88 18.95 21.72
CA LYS A 388 1.58 18.42 21.34
C LYS A 388 0.52 19.54 21.26
N PRO A 389 -0.61 19.30 20.58
CA PRO A 389 -1.71 20.27 20.51
C PRO A 389 -2.24 20.79 21.86
N ASP A 390 -2.16 19.98 22.92
CA ASP A 390 -2.53 20.37 24.28
C ASP A 390 -1.45 21.19 25.03
N GLY A 391 -0.30 21.45 24.40
CA GLY A 391 0.84 22.16 24.98
C GLY A 391 1.80 21.27 25.76
N THR A 392 1.58 19.96 25.82
CA THR A 392 2.48 19.01 26.48
C THR A 392 3.77 18.84 25.66
N LEU A 393 4.92 18.98 26.30
CA LEU A 393 6.23 18.78 25.70
C LEU A 393 6.73 17.36 25.96
N LEU A 394 7.04 16.61 24.92
CA LEU A 394 7.83 15.38 24.97
C LEU A 394 9.28 15.71 24.63
N THR A 395 10.21 15.44 25.54
CA THR A 395 11.64 15.75 25.34
C THR A 395 12.47 14.49 25.27
N TYR A 396 13.31 14.39 24.24
CA TYR A 396 14.14 13.24 23.91
C TYR A 396 15.62 13.60 24.10
N GLN A 397 16.41 12.68 24.65
CA GLN A 397 17.86 12.80 24.74
C GLN A 397 18.57 11.60 24.14
N TYR A 398 19.77 11.82 23.64
CA TYR A 398 20.56 10.82 22.93
C TYR A 398 21.97 10.72 23.51
N ASP A 399 22.55 9.51 23.46
CA ASP A 399 23.98 9.32 23.72
C ASP A 399 24.83 9.74 22.49
N THR A 400 26.14 9.54 22.58
CA THR A 400 27.09 9.87 21.51
C THR A 400 26.93 8.99 20.26
N PHE A 401 26.56 7.72 20.39
CA PHE A 401 26.20 6.88 19.25
C PHE A 401 24.82 7.25 18.68
N GLY A 402 24.12 8.13 19.41
CA GLY A 402 22.84 8.67 19.09
C GLY A 402 21.70 7.69 19.37
N ASN A 403 21.89 6.78 20.32
CA ASN A 403 20.83 5.96 20.88
C ASN A 403 19.95 6.82 21.78
N HIS A 404 18.65 6.57 21.80
CA HIS A 404 17.69 7.33 22.62
C HIS A 404 17.81 6.92 24.10
N ILE A 405 18.30 7.81 24.97
CA ILE A 405 18.62 7.51 26.37
C ILE A 405 17.62 8.07 27.40
N GLU A 406 16.80 9.05 27.03
CA GLU A 406 15.77 9.58 27.93
C GLU A 406 14.58 10.16 27.15
N LEU A 407 13.36 9.86 27.63
CA LEU A 407 12.10 10.46 27.20
C LEU A 407 11.30 10.92 28.42
N HIS A 408 10.91 12.18 28.50
CA HIS A 408 10.03 12.66 29.56
C HIS A 408 9.02 13.69 29.06
N SER A 409 7.90 13.82 29.77
CA SER A 409 6.85 14.78 29.47
C SER A 409 6.79 15.94 30.47
N SER A 410 6.38 17.12 30.01
CA SER A 410 6.22 18.30 30.87
C SER A 410 5.07 18.19 31.89
N ASP A 411 4.08 17.34 31.62
CA ASP A 411 2.96 17.04 32.53
C ASP A 411 3.32 15.96 33.57
N ASN A 412 4.52 15.38 33.50
CA ASN A 412 5.05 14.32 34.36
C ASN A 412 4.21 13.01 34.35
N THR A 413 3.49 12.73 33.27
CA THR A 413 2.80 11.44 33.10
C THR A 413 3.70 10.33 32.57
N ILE A 414 4.83 10.67 31.93
CA ILE A 414 5.87 9.72 31.51
C ILE A 414 7.29 10.23 31.84
N HIS A 415 8.19 9.31 32.17
CA HIS A 415 9.63 9.56 32.29
C HIS A 415 10.39 8.24 32.20
N TYR A 416 11.11 8.04 31.09
CA TYR A 416 11.85 6.83 30.78
C TYR A 416 13.34 7.12 30.57
N THR A 417 14.20 6.23 31.07
CA THR A 417 15.64 6.22 30.74
C THR A 417 16.06 4.86 30.18
N TYR A 418 17.01 4.84 29.24
CA TYR A 418 17.42 3.65 28.51
C TYR A 418 18.93 3.40 28.62
N SER A 419 19.35 2.13 28.51
CA SER A 419 20.77 1.74 28.39
C SER A 419 20.97 0.76 27.25
N TYR A 420 22.14 0.80 26.62
CA TYR A 420 22.48 0.04 25.42
C TYR A 420 23.85 -0.62 25.56
N ASP A 421 24.11 -1.66 24.76
CA ASP A 421 25.47 -2.12 24.47
C ASP A 421 26.16 -1.22 23.42
N LEU A 422 27.43 -1.46 23.11
CA LEU A 422 28.22 -0.69 22.13
C LEU A 422 27.77 -0.93 20.69
N ASN A 423 27.03 -2.00 20.44
CA ASN A 423 26.35 -2.29 19.18
C ASN A 423 24.94 -1.68 19.11
N SER A 424 24.60 -0.78 20.04
CA SER A 424 23.32 -0.07 20.09
C SER A 424 22.10 -0.96 20.34
N ASN A 425 22.28 -2.16 20.88
CA ASN A 425 21.16 -3.01 21.31
C ASN A 425 20.68 -2.59 22.70
N LEU A 426 19.36 -2.48 22.87
CA LEU A 426 18.75 -2.02 24.13
C LEU A 426 18.87 -3.08 25.24
N LEU A 427 19.53 -2.72 26.35
CA LEU A 427 19.74 -3.57 27.52
C LEU A 427 18.73 -3.32 28.64
N SER A 428 18.31 -2.06 28.85
CA SER A 428 17.30 -1.75 29.86
C SER A 428 16.47 -0.51 29.53
N SER A 429 15.24 -0.47 30.02
CA SER A 429 14.43 0.74 30.11
C SER A 429 13.82 0.87 31.50
N HIS A 430 13.97 2.03 32.12
CA HIS A 430 13.47 2.34 33.46
C HIS A 430 12.42 3.44 33.40
N ASP A 431 11.26 3.20 33.99
CA ASP A 431 10.17 4.15 34.19
C ASP A 431 10.28 4.80 35.56
N HIS A 432 10.58 6.10 35.62
CA HIS A 432 10.73 6.87 36.86
C HIS A 432 9.39 7.24 37.51
N ILE A 433 8.28 7.22 36.74
CA ILE A 433 6.93 7.52 37.26
C ILE A 433 6.38 6.32 38.03
N GLN A 434 6.51 5.13 37.45
CA GLN A 434 6.07 3.88 38.08
C GLN A 434 7.16 3.22 38.94
N ASN A 435 8.42 3.68 38.82
CA ASN A 435 9.60 3.08 39.41
C ASN A 435 9.73 1.58 39.07
N THR A 436 9.67 1.27 37.77
CA THR A 436 9.76 -0.10 37.24
C THR A 436 10.79 -0.18 36.13
N THR A 437 11.33 -1.38 35.87
CA THR A 437 12.40 -1.56 34.88
C THR A 437 12.14 -2.80 34.02
N THR A 438 12.33 -2.66 32.71
CA THR A 438 12.52 -3.79 31.80
C THR A 438 14.01 -3.99 31.55
N THR A 439 14.53 -5.21 31.68
CA THR A 439 15.94 -5.57 31.42
C THR A 439 16.04 -6.72 30.43
N ARG A 440 17.13 -6.74 29.65
CA ARG A 440 17.41 -7.75 28.63
C ARG A 440 18.83 -8.29 28.77
N THR A 441 19.00 -9.56 28.42
CA THR A 441 20.31 -10.17 28.14
C THR A 441 20.33 -10.65 26.71
N LEU A 442 21.43 -10.41 25.99
CA LEU A 442 21.55 -10.70 24.57
C LEU A 442 22.63 -11.76 24.30
N ASP A 443 22.51 -12.47 23.18
CA ASP A 443 23.63 -13.25 22.63
C ASP A 443 24.55 -12.39 21.76
N THR A 444 25.61 -13.00 21.20
CA THR A 444 26.56 -12.30 20.30
C THR A 444 25.94 -11.87 18.96
N ALA A 445 24.76 -12.37 18.59
CA ALA A 445 24.06 -11.90 17.41
C ALA A 445 23.09 -10.74 17.71
N GLY A 446 22.91 -10.38 18.98
CA GLY A 446 21.96 -9.36 19.44
C GLY A 446 20.56 -9.92 19.74
N ASN A 447 20.36 -11.23 19.72
CA ASN A 447 19.07 -11.84 20.03
C ASN A 447 18.78 -11.78 21.54
N ILE A 448 17.52 -11.54 21.91
CA ILE A 448 17.10 -11.42 23.32
C ILE A 448 17.01 -12.80 23.97
N LEU A 449 18.04 -13.23 24.70
CA LEU A 449 18.06 -14.48 25.47
C LEU A 449 17.16 -14.45 26.69
N GLN A 450 17.00 -13.30 27.33
CA GLN A 450 16.11 -13.11 28.46
C GLN A 450 15.54 -11.69 28.44
N GLU A 451 14.27 -11.54 28.78
CA GLU A 451 13.66 -10.25 29.10
C GLU A 451 12.90 -10.37 30.42
N THR A 452 13.28 -9.54 31.41
CA THR A 452 12.48 -9.31 32.61
C THR A 452 11.72 -7.99 32.43
N GLN A 453 10.40 -8.05 32.37
CA GLN A 453 9.54 -6.91 32.07
C GLN A 453 9.25 -6.07 33.32
N ALA A 454 8.79 -4.83 33.12
CA ALA A 454 8.47 -3.86 34.17
C ALA A 454 7.52 -4.36 35.28
N ASN A 455 6.73 -5.40 35.04
CA ASN A 455 5.84 -6.03 36.02
C ASN A 455 6.46 -7.25 36.76
N ASN A 456 7.76 -7.49 36.55
CA ASN A 456 8.57 -8.60 37.06
C ASN A 456 8.20 -9.99 36.52
N LEU A 457 7.61 -10.05 35.32
CA LEU A 457 7.49 -11.31 34.58
C LEU A 457 8.73 -11.49 33.68
N THR A 458 9.24 -12.72 33.58
CA THR A 458 10.47 -13.01 32.82
C THR A 458 10.24 -14.09 31.79
N ILE A 459 10.73 -13.87 30.57
CA ILE A 459 10.82 -14.89 29.52
C ILE A 459 12.27 -15.21 29.20
N HIS A 460 12.54 -16.45 28.77
CA HIS A 460 13.84 -16.87 28.25
C HIS A 460 13.70 -17.46 26.85
N ASN A 461 14.62 -17.13 25.96
CA ASN A 461 14.66 -17.62 24.60
C ASN A 461 15.96 -18.38 24.31
N THR A 462 15.90 -19.30 23.35
CA THR A 462 17.08 -19.83 22.66
C THR A 462 16.89 -19.65 21.16
N PHE A 463 17.99 -19.53 20.42
CA PHE A 463 17.98 -19.31 18.98
C PHE A 463 18.88 -20.33 18.28
N ASP A 464 18.58 -20.61 17.02
CA ASP A 464 19.50 -21.31 16.11
C ASP A 464 20.51 -20.32 15.48
N HIS A 465 21.46 -20.84 14.71
CA HIS A 465 22.49 -20.03 14.06
C HIS A 465 21.98 -19.17 12.88
N GLN A 466 20.70 -19.27 12.53
CA GLN A 466 20.02 -18.35 11.59
C GLN A 466 19.24 -17.25 12.33
N ASN A 467 19.45 -17.09 13.65
CA ASN A 467 18.74 -16.16 14.52
C ASN A 467 17.23 -16.44 14.60
N ARG A 468 16.81 -17.69 14.40
CA ARG A 468 15.40 -18.11 14.56
C ARG A 468 15.21 -18.71 15.94
N ARG A 469 14.13 -18.34 16.63
CA ARG A 469 13.88 -18.80 18.00
C ARG A 469 13.56 -20.30 18.04
N THR A 470 14.33 -21.09 18.77
CA THR A 470 14.10 -22.54 18.96
C THR A 470 13.33 -22.86 20.24
N LYS A 471 13.43 -22.04 21.29
CA LYS A 471 12.66 -22.23 22.54
C LYS A 471 12.21 -20.90 23.14
N LEU A 472 11.06 -20.92 23.82
CA LEU A 472 10.55 -19.85 24.68
C LEU A 472 10.08 -20.47 26.01
N LEU A 473 10.69 -20.05 27.12
CA LEU A 473 10.29 -20.43 28.48
C LEU A 473 9.54 -19.28 29.14
N LEU A 474 8.30 -19.54 29.56
CA LEU A 474 7.42 -18.56 30.21
C LEU A 474 7.63 -18.53 31.75
N PRO A 475 7.13 -17.49 32.46
CA PRO A 475 7.31 -17.35 33.90
C PRO A 475 6.79 -18.51 34.75
N ASP A 476 5.81 -19.28 34.24
CA ASP A 476 5.25 -20.46 34.93
C ASP A 476 5.99 -21.77 34.61
N ASN A 477 7.15 -21.69 33.95
CA ASN A 477 7.93 -22.79 33.39
C ASN A 477 7.27 -23.53 32.22
N THR A 478 6.21 -22.98 31.61
CA THR A 478 5.72 -23.50 30.33
C THR A 478 6.82 -23.32 29.27
N LEU A 479 7.30 -24.44 28.74
CA LEU A 479 8.26 -24.47 27.63
C LEU A 479 7.52 -24.59 26.30
N ILE A 480 7.90 -23.74 25.34
CA ILE A 480 7.45 -23.78 23.96
C ILE A 480 8.67 -24.04 23.08
N GLU A 481 8.64 -25.07 22.26
CA GLU A 481 9.73 -25.47 21.37
C GLU A 481 9.30 -25.30 19.91
N TYR A 482 10.21 -24.77 19.09
CA TYR A 482 10.01 -24.50 17.67
C TYR A 482 11.02 -25.32 16.87
N THR A 483 10.55 -26.06 15.87
CA THR A 483 11.42 -26.73 14.91
C THR A 483 11.15 -26.19 13.52
N TYR A 484 12.20 -26.16 12.70
CA TYR A 484 12.16 -25.53 11.38
C TYR A 484 12.71 -26.49 10.33
N ASP A 485 12.28 -26.29 9.09
CA ASP A 485 13.08 -26.63 7.92
C ASP A 485 13.99 -25.41 7.59
N PRO A 486 14.79 -25.42 6.53
CA PRO A 486 15.67 -24.30 6.23
C PRO A 486 15.00 -22.92 6.06
N ILE A 487 13.71 -22.82 5.69
CA ILE A 487 13.02 -21.53 5.50
C ILE A 487 11.65 -21.41 6.20
N HIS A 488 11.06 -22.50 6.67
CA HIS A 488 9.74 -22.51 7.29
C HIS A 488 9.73 -23.15 8.69
N LEU A 489 8.81 -22.68 9.53
CA LEU A 489 8.46 -23.33 10.79
C LEU A 489 7.79 -24.68 10.50
N ARG A 490 8.24 -25.78 11.11
CA ARG A 490 7.70 -27.13 10.90
C ARG A 490 6.85 -27.62 12.04
N GLN A 491 7.21 -27.28 13.27
CA GLN A 491 6.52 -27.77 14.45
C GLN A 491 6.58 -26.74 15.57
N VAL A 492 5.50 -26.65 16.34
CA VAL A 492 5.48 -26.00 17.65
C VAL A 492 5.01 -26.99 18.68
N THR A 493 5.77 -27.17 19.76
CA THR A 493 5.41 -28.08 20.86
C THR A 493 5.31 -27.30 22.17
N ALA A 494 4.17 -27.40 22.85
CA ALA A 494 3.93 -26.79 24.15
C ALA A 494 2.79 -27.52 24.87
N LEU A 495 2.83 -27.57 26.21
CA LEU A 495 1.76 -28.14 27.05
C LEU A 495 1.35 -29.57 26.62
N ASP A 496 2.34 -30.42 26.34
CA ASP A 496 2.17 -31.80 25.84
C ASP A 496 1.40 -31.92 24.50
N HIS A 497 1.33 -30.83 23.73
CA HIS A 497 0.74 -30.81 22.39
C HIS A 497 1.74 -30.36 21.34
N THR A 498 1.59 -30.90 20.13
CA THR A 498 2.41 -30.61 18.97
C THR A 498 1.51 -30.16 17.82
N THR A 499 1.85 -29.04 17.21
CA THR A 499 1.22 -28.54 15.98
C THR A 499 2.22 -28.60 14.83
N ASP A 500 1.90 -29.37 13.80
CA ASP A 500 2.71 -29.50 12.58
C ASP A 500 2.29 -28.51 11.48
N TYR A 501 3.25 -28.08 10.69
CA TYR A 501 3.09 -27.15 9.58
C TYR A 501 3.59 -27.76 8.27
N THR A 502 2.86 -27.54 7.17
CA THR A 502 3.31 -27.90 5.82
C THR A 502 3.06 -26.77 4.83
N TYR A 503 3.87 -26.71 3.77
CA TYR A 503 3.87 -25.61 2.79
C TYR A 503 3.90 -26.16 1.36
N ASP A 504 3.43 -25.35 0.42
CA ASP A 504 3.67 -25.60 -1.01
C ASP A 504 4.98 -24.97 -1.49
N PRO A 505 5.47 -25.29 -2.70
CA PRO A 505 6.68 -24.68 -3.28
C PRO A 505 6.56 -23.18 -3.61
N SER A 506 5.41 -22.54 -3.39
CA SER A 506 5.27 -21.08 -3.43
C SER A 506 5.44 -20.43 -2.05
N GLY A 507 5.66 -21.22 -1.00
CA GLY A 507 5.79 -20.79 0.39
C GLY A 507 4.45 -20.61 1.11
N ASN A 508 3.33 -21.05 0.53
CA ASN A 508 2.03 -20.92 1.18
C ASN A 508 1.78 -22.04 2.20
N LEU A 509 1.23 -21.69 3.36
CA LEU A 509 0.86 -22.64 4.41
C LEU A 509 -0.30 -23.55 3.96
N LEU A 510 -0.05 -24.84 3.77
CA LEU A 510 -1.05 -25.84 3.38
C LEU A 510 -1.78 -26.44 4.59
N THR A 511 -1.05 -26.77 5.64
CA THR A 511 -1.63 -27.34 6.87
C THR A 511 -1.04 -26.73 8.12
N GLN A 512 -1.88 -26.61 9.15
CA GLN A 512 -1.51 -26.22 10.50
C GLN A 512 -2.29 -27.10 11.48
N GLY A 513 -1.63 -28.09 12.07
CA GLY A 513 -2.28 -29.14 12.84
C GLY A 513 -3.39 -29.80 12.01
N ALA A 514 -4.62 -29.79 12.54
CA ALA A 514 -5.79 -30.35 11.85
C ALA A 514 -6.42 -29.43 10.79
N THR A 515 -5.93 -28.20 10.64
CA THR A 515 -6.48 -27.20 9.70
C THR A 515 -5.76 -27.27 8.36
N THR A 516 -6.52 -27.26 7.26
CA THR A 516 -5.98 -27.24 5.88
C THR A 516 -6.47 -26.00 5.12
N TYR A 517 -5.60 -25.43 4.28
CA TYR A 517 -5.87 -24.24 3.48
C TYR A 517 -5.84 -24.53 1.97
N ASN A 518 -6.58 -23.75 1.20
CA ASN A 518 -6.47 -23.70 -0.27
C ASN A 518 -6.26 -22.26 -0.72
N TYR A 519 -5.58 -22.12 -1.86
CA TYR A 519 -5.22 -20.84 -2.45
C TYR A 519 -5.80 -20.70 -3.87
N ASP A 520 -6.05 -19.46 -4.31
CA ASP A 520 -6.30 -19.14 -5.72
C ASP A 520 -4.99 -18.88 -6.49
N LYS A 521 -5.06 -18.57 -7.78
CA LYS A 521 -3.86 -18.27 -8.58
C LYS A 521 -3.23 -16.91 -8.26
N MET A 522 -3.85 -16.11 -7.40
CA MET A 522 -3.23 -14.92 -6.81
C MET A 522 -2.58 -15.22 -5.44
N GLN A 523 -2.51 -16.50 -5.04
CA GLN A 523 -2.02 -16.96 -3.75
C GLN A 523 -2.80 -16.40 -2.55
N ARG A 524 -4.10 -16.14 -2.71
CA ARG A 524 -5.00 -15.74 -1.63
C ARG A 524 -5.75 -16.94 -1.09
N ARG A 525 -5.95 -17.03 0.23
CA ARG A 525 -6.63 -18.17 0.88
C ARG A 525 -8.12 -18.21 0.52
N THR A 526 -8.56 -19.22 -0.23
CA THR A 526 -9.97 -19.38 -0.63
C THR A 526 -10.78 -20.32 0.26
N LYS A 527 -10.11 -21.17 1.03
CA LYS A 527 -10.77 -22.18 1.86
C LYS A 527 -9.95 -22.49 3.09
N LEU A 528 -10.67 -22.76 4.18
CA LEU A 528 -10.17 -23.32 5.42
C LEU A 528 -11.05 -24.52 5.78
N LYS A 529 -10.42 -25.64 6.14
CA LYS A 529 -11.13 -26.82 6.66
C LYS A 529 -10.41 -27.35 7.90
N ASN A 530 -11.18 -27.49 8.97
CA ASN A 530 -10.82 -28.11 10.24
C ASN A 530 -11.93 -29.12 10.60
N PRO A 531 -11.69 -30.17 11.40
CA PRO A 531 -12.73 -31.10 11.84
C PRO A 531 -13.96 -30.44 12.48
N HIS A 532 -13.80 -29.28 13.12
CA HIS A 532 -14.85 -28.56 13.84
C HIS A 532 -15.22 -27.21 13.22
N TYR A 533 -14.65 -26.85 12.08
CA TYR A 533 -14.97 -25.59 11.40
C TYR A 533 -14.59 -25.65 9.92
N LYS A 534 -15.37 -24.99 9.07
CA LYS A 534 -15.00 -24.82 7.66
C LYS A 534 -15.42 -23.45 7.17
N GLN A 535 -14.57 -22.87 6.34
CA GLN A 535 -14.82 -21.60 5.68
C GLN A 535 -14.47 -21.70 4.20
N LYS A 536 -15.24 -21.04 3.36
CA LYS A 536 -14.91 -20.80 1.96
C LYS A 536 -15.19 -19.34 1.63
N VAL A 537 -14.31 -18.68 0.90
CA VAL A 537 -14.48 -17.30 0.46
C VAL A 537 -14.41 -17.20 -1.06
N LEU A 538 -15.06 -16.16 -1.60
CA LEU A 538 -14.97 -15.74 -2.99
C LEU A 538 -14.55 -14.28 -3.02
N TYR A 539 -13.54 -13.99 -3.84
CA TYR A 539 -12.99 -12.67 -4.03
C TYR A 539 -13.52 -12.01 -5.30
N ASP A 540 -13.66 -10.69 -5.28
CA ASP A 540 -13.73 -9.89 -6.50
C ASP A 540 -12.33 -9.66 -7.11
N PRO A 541 -12.23 -9.04 -8.30
CA PRO A 541 -10.95 -8.73 -8.93
C PRO A 541 -10.02 -7.80 -8.14
N ARG A 542 -10.56 -6.99 -7.21
CA ARG A 542 -9.80 -6.10 -6.33
C ARG A 542 -9.38 -6.77 -5.02
N GLY A 543 -9.83 -8.00 -4.77
CA GLY A 543 -9.51 -8.76 -3.57
C GLY A 543 -10.50 -8.63 -2.43
N ASN A 544 -11.62 -7.93 -2.62
CA ASN A 544 -12.66 -7.90 -1.59
C ASN A 544 -13.39 -9.24 -1.51
N ILE A 545 -13.74 -9.68 -0.29
CA ILE A 545 -14.52 -10.90 -0.09
C ILE A 545 -16.00 -10.59 -0.35
N ILE A 546 -16.56 -11.05 -1.45
CA ILE A 546 -17.97 -10.79 -1.83
C ILE A 546 -18.94 -11.86 -1.33
N GLU A 547 -18.45 -13.09 -1.13
CA GLU A 547 -19.20 -14.19 -0.54
C GLU A 547 -18.30 -14.98 0.40
N MET A 548 -18.85 -15.33 1.56
CA MET A 548 -18.21 -16.21 2.52
C MET A 548 -19.20 -17.27 2.97
N LYS A 549 -18.77 -18.52 3.09
CA LYS A 549 -19.55 -19.59 3.71
C LYS A 549 -18.84 -20.05 4.96
N LYS A 550 -19.44 -19.81 6.13
CA LYS A 550 -18.98 -20.34 7.42
C LYS A 550 -19.89 -21.50 7.79
N GLU A 551 -19.35 -22.72 7.93
CA GLU A 551 -20.13 -23.92 8.24
C GLU A 551 -21.37 -24.13 7.34
N ASP A 552 -21.19 -23.90 6.03
CA ASP A 552 -22.23 -23.90 4.98
C ASP A 552 -23.25 -22.75 5.03
N MET A 553 -23.22 -21.88 6.05
CA MET A 553 -24.05 -20.68 6.12
C MET A 553 -23.47 -19.57 5.23
N PRO A 554 -24.22 -19.03 4.26
CA PRO A 554 -23.73 -18.00 3.34
C PRO A 554 -23.83 -16.60 3.95
N TYR A 555 -22.77 -15.82 3.75
CA TYR A 555 -22.61 -14.42 4.08
C TYR A 555 -22.28 -13.67 2.80
N LYS A 556 -22.92 -12.52 2.59
CA LYS A 556 -22.71 -11.68 1.39
C LYS A 556 -22.29 -10.29 1.78
N PHE A 557 -21.34 -9.75 1.02
CA PHE A 557 -20.76 -8.44 1.26
C PHE A 557 -20.87 -7.59 -0.01
N ILE A 558 -21.08 -6.29 0.17
CA ILE A 558 -21.04 -5.30 -0.91
C ILE A 558 -20.11 -4.17 -0.47
N TYR A 559 -19.32 -3.70 -1.44
CA TYR A 559 -18.36 -2.63 -1.25
C TYR A 559 -18.69 -1.43 -2.13
N ASP A 560 -18.28 -0.25 -1.72
CA ASP A 560 -18.31 0.94 -2.56
C ASP A 560 -17.08 1.03 -3.49
N GLY A 561 -16.95 2.15 -4.19
CA GLY A 561 -15.87 2.39 -5.11
C GLY A 561 -14.47 2.53 -4.50
N LEU A 562 -14.40 2.79 -3.20
CA LEU A 562 -13.17 2.93 -2.42
C LEU A 562 -12.87 1.65 -1.62
N ASN A 563 -13.59 0.56 -1.92
CA ASN A 563 -13.49 -0.73 -1.23
C ASN A 563 -13.94 -0.70 0.23
N GLN A 564 -14.81 0.23 0.62
CA GLN A 564 -15.41 0.28 1.96
C GLN A 564 -16.61 -0.67 2.03
N LEU A 565 -16.73 -1.44 3.11
CA LEU A 565 -17.82 -2.41 3.29
C LEU A 565 -19.15 -1.71 3.56
N ILE A 566 -20.01 -1.53 2.55
CA ILE A 566 -21.31 -0.83 2.70
C ILE A 566 -22.46 -1.75 3.07
N ARG A 567 -22.31 -3.07 2.95
CA ARG A 567 -23.34 -4.02 3.38
C ARG A 567 -22.75 -5.36 3.76
N GLU A 568 -23.18 -5.91 4.89
CA GLU A 568 -22.98 -7.31 5.25
C GLU A 568 -24.29 -7.91 5.75
N ASN A 569 -24.81 -8.95 5.09
CA ASN A 569 -26.07 -9.60 5.48
C ASN A 569 -27.22 -8.61 5.84
N ASN A 570 -27.45 -8.40 7.14
CA ASN A 570 -28.52 -7.57 7.70
C ASN A 570 -28.08 -6.15 8.07
N HIS A 571 -26.77 -5.84 7.98
CA HIS A 571 -26.24 -4.52 8.28
C HIS A 571 -25.95 -3.72 7.01
N ALA A 572 -26.29 -2.44 7.05
CA ALA A 572 -25.95 -1.47 6.02
C ALA A 572 -25.13 -0.32 6.62
N TYR A 573 -24.14 0.15 5.88
CA TYR A 573 -23.24 1.22 6.29
C TYR A 573 -23.17 2.29 5.22
N THR A 574 -22.95 3.53 5.65
CA THR A 574 -22.58 4.62 4.75
C THR A 574 -21.31 5.29 5.26
N TYR A 575 -20.50 5.78 4.33
CA TYR A 575 -19.21 6.40 4.60
C TYR A 575 -19.00 7.62 3.73
N ASP A 576 -18.08 8.47 4.16
CA ASP A 576 -17.43 9.41 3.27
C ASP A 576 -16.18 8.80 2.60
N SER A 577 -15.55 9.54 1.70
CA SER A 577 -14.36 9.10 0.96
C SER A 577 -13.07 9.06 1.80
N TYR A 578 -13.14 9.46 3.07
CA TYR A 578 -12.03 9.41 4.03
C TYR A 578 -12.36 8.51 5.21
N HIS A 579 -13.19 7.50 4.97
CA HIS A 579 -13.43 6.39 5.89
C HIS A 579 -14.15 6.76 7.18
N ASN A 580 -14.82 7.90 7.27
CA ASN A 580 -15.72 8.16 8.38
C ASN A 580 -17.03 7.42 8.15
N ARG A 581 -17.43 6.59 9.13
CA ARG A 581 -18.79 6.04 9.17
C ARG A 581 -19.78 7.17 9.40
N LEU A 582 -20.77 7.29 8.51
CA LEU A 582 -21.84 8.28 8.55
C LEU A 582 -23.15 7.65 9.05
N SER A 583 -23.37 6.37 8.76
CA SER A 583 -24.47 5.61 9.35
C SER A 583 -24.12 4.13 9.49
N LYS A 584 -24.82 3.48 10.41
CA LYS A 584 -24.95 2.02 10.50
C LYS A 584 -26.41 1.71 10.77
N ASP A 585 -27.05 0.99 9.87
CA ASP A 585 -28.49 0.72 9.92
C ASP A 585 -29.27 2.02 10.08
N ASP A 586 -30.03 2.16 11.17
CA ASP A 586 -30.81 3.36 11.48
C ASP A 586 -30.02 4.43 12.27
N ASP A 587 -28.82 4.10 12.78
CA ASP A 587 -28.00 5.01 13.57
C ASP A 587 -27.17 5.94 12.68
N THR A 588 -27.16 7.23 13.04
CA THR A 588 -26.37 8.28 12.37
C THR A 588 -25.12 8.64 13.18
N TYR A 589 -24.03 8.93 12.49
CA TYR A 589 -22.71 9.22 13.05
C TYR A 589 -22.24 10.59 12.55
N LEU A 590 -21.77 11.43 13.46
CA LEU A 590 -21.24 12.76 13.14
C LEU A 590 -19.79 12.88 13.59
N ASN A 591 -18.99 13.54 12.76
CA ASN A 591 -17.55 13.73 12.96
C ASN A 591 -17.23 15.21 12.79
N ASN A 592 -16.28 15.72 13.57
CA ASN A 592 -15.75 17.08 13.36
C ASN A 592 -14.83 17.13 12.12
N THR A 593 -14.22 18.29 11.86
CA THR A 593 -13.37 18.52 10.67
C THR A 593 -12.14 17.62 10.65
N ILE A 594 -11.53 17.38 11.82
CA ILE A 594 -10.38 16.47 12.03
C ILE A 594 -10.79 15.01 12.26
N HIS A 595 -11.99 14.62 11.84
CA HIS A 595 -12.51 13.25 11.88
C HIS A 595 -12.84 12.65 13.25
N ALA A 596 -12.68 13.38 14.37
CA ALA A 596 -13.05 12.89 15.70
C ALA A 596 -14.59 12.70 15.82
N LEU A 597 -15.02 11.58 16.41
CA LEU A 597 -16.42 11.19 16.52
C LEU A 597 -17.16 12.05 17.53
N THR A 598 -18.12 12.90 17.16
CA THR A 598 -18.89 13.70 18.13
C THR A 598 -20.22 13.06 18.51
N THR A 599 -20.79 12.22 17.65
CA THR A 599 -22.09 11.57 17.85
C THR A 599 -22.10 10.19 17.18
N ALA A 600 -22.67 9.19 17.86
CA ALA A 600 -23.05 7.89 17.28
C ALA A 600 -24.41 7.47 17.86
N GLY A 601 -25.46 7.49 17.04
CA GLY A 601 -26.84 7.30 17.50
C GLY A 601 -27.20 8.32 18.58
N ASP A 602 -27.63 7.83 19.75
CA ASP A 602 -27.94 8.65 20.92
C ASP A 602 -26.72 9.01 21.79
N THR A 603 -25.56 8.41 21.51
CA THR A 603 -24.32 8.65 22.26
C THR A 603 -23.63 9.94 21.81
N ARG A 604 -23.08 10.70 22.76
CA ARG A 604 -22.33 11.94 22.52
C ARG A 604 -20.90 11.86 23.08
N TYR A 605 -19.96 12.49 22.39
CA TYR A 605 -18.55 12.47 22.75
C TYR A 605 -17.96 13.88 22.86
N THR A 606 -16.98 14.05 23.76
CA THR A 606 -16.12 15.23 23.84
C THR A 606 -14.66 14.80 23.76
N HIS A 607 -13.75 15.68 23.34
CA HIS A 607 -12.33 15.36 23.14
C HIS A 607 -11.42 16.40 23.77
N ASP A 608 -10.18 16.01 24.03
CA ASP A 608 -9.09 16.93 24.34
C ASP A 608 -8.53 17.59 23.06
N ALA A 609 -7.53 18.45 23.22
CA ALA A 609 -6.90 19.15 22.10
C ALA A 609 -6.07 18.22 21.18
N ASN A 610 -5.63 17.05 21.67
CA ASN A 610 -4.92 16.06 20.86
C ASN A 610 -5.90 15.25 19.99
N GLY A 611 -7.18 15.21 20.37
CA GLY A 611 -8.24 14.46 19.71
C GLY A 611 -8.68 13.19 20.45
N ASN A 612 -8.18 12.94 21.67
CA ASN A 612 -8.61 11.79 22.44
C ASN A 612 -9.98 12.05 23.09
N PRO A 613 -10.89 11.07 23.13
CA PRO A 613 -12.20 11.26 23.75
C PRO A 613 -12.08 11.39 25.26
N LEU A 614 -12.59 12.48 25.84
CA LEU A 614 -12.64 12.74 27.28
C LEU A 614 -13.89 12.15 27.94
N THR A 615 -15.03 12.21 27.25
CA THR A 615 -16.30 11.68 27.75
C THR A 615 -17.07 10.95 26.65
N LYS A 616 -17.74 9.86 27.02
CA LYS A 616 -18.81 9.21 26.25
C LYS A 616 -20.09 9.29 27.08
N THR A 617 -21.10 9.99 26.59
CA THR A 617 -22.39 10.16 27.27
C THR A 617 -23.48 9.43 26.50
N ALA A 618 -23.99 8.35 27.08
CA ALA A 618 -25.16 7.62 26.62
C ALA A 618 -26.24 7.68 27.72
N THR A 619 -26.68 6.54 28.26
CA THR A 619 -27.49 6.49 29.49
C THR A 619 -26.69 6.91 30.72
N THR A 620 -25.39 6.60 30.72
CA THR A 620 -24.38 6.94 31.72
C THR A 620 -23.26 7.74 31.06
N THR A 621 -22.43 8.40 31.88
CA THR A 621 -21.25 9.10 31.38
C THR A 621 -20.00 8.31 31.75
N THR A 622 -19.29 7.85 30.72
CA THR A 622 -17.94 7.31 30.85
C THR A 622 -16.93 8.44 30.71
N HIS A 623 -15.95 8.53 31.60
CA HIS A 623 -14.81 9.45 31.49
C HIS A 623 -13.52 8.68 31.20
N TYR A 624 -12.66 9.25 30.36
CA TYR A 624 -11.36 8.70 29.98
C TYR A 624 -10.23 9.65 30.40
N LYS A 625 -9.05 9.09 30.69
CA LYS A 625 -7.81 9.84 30.89
C LYS A 625 -6.65 9.18 30.17
N TYR A 626 -5.74 10.02 29.68
CA TYR A 626 -4.58 9.62 28.89
C TYR A 626 -3.29 10.13 29.52
N ASP A 627 -2.17 9.51 29.18
CA ASP A 627 -0.83 10.06 29.44
C ASP A 627 -0.32 10.90 28.26
N ALA A 628 0.87 11.47 28.36
CA ALA A 628 1.45 12.31 27.34
C ALA A 628 1.74 11.60 26.00
N LEU A 629 1.69 10.25 25.97
CA LEU A 629 1.78 9.45 24.73
C LEU A 629 0.39 9.05 24.20
N ASP A 630 -0.67 9.71 24.68
CA ASP A 630 -2.08 9.45 24.33
C ASP A 630 -2.55 8.02 24.66
N ARG A 631 -1.89 7.34 25.60
CA ARG A 631 -2.29 5.99 26.03
C ARG A 631 -3.38 6.09 27.09
N LEU A 632 -4.45 5.33 26.93
CA LEU A 632 -5.56 5.29 27.89
C LEU A 632 -5.09 4.74 29.25
N ILE A 633 -5.00 5.57 30.28
CA ILE A 633 -4.54 5.18 31.63
C ILE A 633 -5.67 4.99 32.63
N GLU A 634 -6.84 5.59 32.41
CA GLU A 634 -7.99 5.45 33.32
C GLU A 634 -9.34 5.55 32.58
N VAL A 635 -10.29 4.71 32.98
CA VAL A 635 -11.70 4.79 32.59
C VAL A 635 -12.56 4.79 33.85
N THR A 636 -13.50 5.73 33.97
CA THR A 636 -14.47 5.75 35.08
C THR A 636 -15.89 5.86 34.57
N GLU A 637 -16.76 4.99 35.06
CA GLU A 637 -18.21 5.02 34.81
C GLU A 637 -18.95 4.61 36.09
N ASP A 638 -19.90 5.44 36.52
CA ASP A 638 -20.63 5.29 37.78
C ASP A 638 -19.69 5.03 38.99
N ASN A 639 -19.73 3.83 39.56
CA ASN A 639 -18.92 3.42 40.70
C ASN A 639 -17.71 2.53 40.31
N THR A 640 -17.48 2.36 39.01
CA THR A 640 -16.41 1.54 38.45
C THR A 640 -15.28 2.44 37.98
N ARG A 641 -14.05 2.09 38.37
CA ARG A 641 -12.82 2.74 37.91
C ARG A 641 -11.85 1.67 37.44
N ILE A 642 -11.31 1.84 36.24
CA ILE A 642 -10.34 0.92 35.63
C ILE A 642 -9.07 1.72 35.40
N ALA A 643 -7.94 1.22 35.90
CA ALA A 643 -6.63 1.86 35.77
C ALA A 643 -5.66 0.94 35.03
N TYR A 644 -4.88 1.51 34.11
CA TYR A 644 -3.88 0.83 33.30
C TYR A 644 -2.49 1.41 33.56
N THR A 645 -1.47 0.58 33.37
CA THR A 645 -0.07 1.03 33.35
C THR A 645 0.61 0.49 32.10
N TYR A 646 1.60 1.21 31.60
CA TYR A 646 2.35 0.85 30.39
C TYR A 646 3.85 0.95 30.63
N ASP A 647 4.64 0.21 29.84
CA ASP A 647 6.09 0.42 29.77
C ASP A 647 6.46 1.37 28.62
N SER A 648 7.75 1.62 28.43
CA SER A 648 8.30 2.48 27.37
C SER A 648 8.08 1.93 25.95
N PHE A 649 7.67 0.67 25.81
CA PHE A 649 7.36 0.04 24.51
C PHE A 649 5.87 0.07 24.18
N HIS A 650 5.07 0.86 24.91
CA HIS A 650 3.60 0.94 24.79
C HIS A 650 2.86 -0.34 25.19
N ARG A 651 3.52 -1.30 25.84
CA ARG A 651 2.89 -2.55 26.27
C ARG A 651 2.14 -2.31 27.57
N ARG A 652 0.89 -2.75 27.64
CA ARG A 652 0.06 -2.62 28.84
C ARG A 652 0.55 -3.56 29.94
N MET A 653 1.27 -3.04 30.92
CA MET A 653 1.87 -3.86 31.98
C MET A 653 0.86 -4.35 33.02
N THR A 654 -0.14 -3.54 33.37
CA THR A 654 -1.19 -3.93 34.33
C THR A 654 -2.58 -3.37 33.97
N LYS A 655 -3.62 -4.07 34.44
CA LYS A 655 -5.03 -3.59 34.51
C LYS A 655 -5.55 -3.80 35.93
N THR A 656 -6.13 -2.76 36.53
CA THR A 656 -6.75 -2.82 37.85
C THR A 656 -8.18 -2.30 37.80
N VAL A 657 -9.13 -3.10 38.29
CA VAL A 657 -10.55 -2.70 38.36
C VAL A 657 -10.93 -2.44 39.81
N TYR A 658 -11.53 -1.28 40.04
CA TYR A 658 -12.09 -0.86 41.32
C TYR A 658 -13.61 -0.75 41.20
N GLN A 659 -14.33 -1.19 42.22
CA GLN A 659 -15.77 -1.01 42.35
C GLN A 659 -16.08 -0.45 43.74
N ASN A 660 -16.78 0.69 43.81
CA ASN A 660 -16.98 1.43 45.06
C ASN A 660 -15.65 1.70 45.80
N ASN A 661 -14.61 2.08 45.04
CA ASN A 661 -13.22 2.27 45.52
C ASN A 661 -12.52 1.02 46.08
N ALA A 662 -13.16 -0.15 46.11
CA ALA A 662 -12.52 -1.40 46.50
C ALA A 662 -11.89 -2.07 45.28
N LYS A 663 -10.62 -2.49 45.41
CA LYS A 663 -9.89 -3.22 44.36
C LYS A 663 -10.51 -4.61 44.16
N ARG A 664 -11.06 -4.88 42.98
CA ARG A 664 -11.72 -6.14 42.61
C ARG A 664 -10.84 -7.04 41.75
N LEU A 665 -10.04 -6.46 40.87
CA LEU A 665 -9.22 -7.17 39.90
C LEU A 665 -7.81 -6.56 39.84
N HIS A 666 -6.80 -7.38 39.62
CA HIS A 666 -5.45 -6.90 39.29
C HIS A 666 -4.70 -7.92 38.44
N HIS A 667 -4.50 -7.58 37.17
CA HIS A 667 -3.78 -8.40 36.22
C HIS A 667 -2.45 -7.76 35.86
N LYS A 668 -1.41 -8.57 35.78
CA LYS A 668 -0.14 -8.26 35.11
C LYS A 668 -0.14 -8.95 33.75
N TYR A 669 0.27 -8.28 32.68
CA TYR A 669 0.30 -8.89 31.35
C TYR A 669 1.72 -9.26 30.91
N LEU A 670 1.85 -10.41 30.28
CA LEU A 670 3.10 -10.91 29.72
C LEU A 670 3.14 -10.62 28.22
N TYR A 671 4.31 -10.22 27.71
CA TYR A 671 4.52 -10.02 26.28
C TYR A 671 5.74 -10.78 25.74
N ASP A 672 5.73 -11.03 24.44
CA ASP A 672 6.90 -11.38 23.62
C ASP A 672 7.00 -10.33 22.52
N ASN A 673 7.98 -9.42 22.64
CA ASN A 673 7.97 -8.13 21.95
C ASN A 673 6.62 -7.41 22.16
N GLN A 674 5.86 -7.14 21.10
CA GLN A 674 4.52 -6.53 21.15
C GLN A 674 3.37 -7.56 21.27
N LYS A 675 3.67 -8.86 21.24
CA LYS A 675 2.66 -9.92 21.26
C LYS A 675 2.28 -10.25 22.69
N GLU A 676 1.04 -9.98 23.07
CA GLU A 676 0.54 -10.35 24.41
C GLU A 676 0.46 -11.89 24.54
N LEU A 677 1.09 -12.46 25.57
CA LEU A 677 1.13 -13.91 25.80
C LEU A 677 0.23 -14.38 26.95
N GLY A 678 -0.26 -13.49 27.81
CA GLY A 678 -1.05 -13.93 28.95
C GLY A 678 -1.27 -12.88 30.03
N ALA A 679 -2.04 -13.26 31.04
CA ALA A 679 -2.24 -12.48 32.24
C ALA A 679 -1.91 -13.29 33.50
N PHE A 680 -1.40 -12.60 34.51
CA PHE A 680 -0.93 -13.15 35.77
C PHE A 680 -1.54 -12.40 36.95
N THR A 681 -1.70 -13.08 38.08
CA THR A 681 -2.08 -12.47 39.35
C THR A 681 -0.96 -11.57 39.87
N LYS A 682 -1.25 -10.81 40.94
CA LYS A 682 -0.23 -10.00 41.65
C LYS A 682 0.99 -10.83 42.07
N ASP A 683 0.77 -12.08 42.45
CA ASP A 683 1.76 -13.02 42.96
C ASP A 683 2.39 -13.89 41.84
N ASN A 684 2.32 -13.43 40.58
CA ASN A 684 2.89 -14.07 39.40
C ASN A 684 2.36 -15.50 39.13
N THR A 685 1.12 -15.80 39.55
CA THR A 685 0.44 -17.04 39.13
C THR A 685 -0.26 -16.81 37.79
N PRO A 686 -0.08 -17.69 36.78
CA PRO A 686 -0.76 -17.53 35.49
C PRO A 686 -2.28 -17.65 35.67
N ILE A 687 -3.02 -16.67 35.15
CA ILE A 687 -4.49 -16.70 35.04
C ILE A 687 -4.85 -17.34 33.70
N GLU A 688 -4.13 -16.91 32.66
CA GLU A 688 -4.32 -17.32 31.29
C GLU A 688 -3.03 -17.17 30.49
N LEU A 689 -2.77 -18.13 29.59
CA LEU A 689 -1.65 -18.10 28.66
C LEU A 689 -2.13 -18.37 27.24
N ARG A 690 -1.47 -17.73 26.28
CA ARG A 690 -1.67 -17.88 24.85
C ARG A 690 -0.35 -18.31 24.22
N ILE A 691 -0.36 -19.48 23.61
CA ILE A 691 0.77 -20.01 22.85
C ILE A 691 0.58 -19.62 21.39
N LEU A 692 1.54 -18.90 20.83
CA LEU A 692 1.50 -18.40 19.47
C LEU A 692 2.31 -19.28 18.52
N GLY A 693 1.86 -19.36 17.28
CA GLY A 693 2.55 -20.03 16.18
C GLY A 693 3.34 -19.05 15.31
N LEU A 694 3.15 -19.14 13.99
CA LEU A 694 3.96 -18.45 13.00
C LEU A 694 3.75 -16.93 13.00
N HIS A 695 2.51 -16.48 13.25
CA HIS A 695 2.12 -15.08 13.17
C HIS A 695 1.56 -14.57 14.51
N GLU A 696 1.55 -13.26 14.73
CA GLU A 696 1.06 -12.64 15.98
C GLU A 696 -0.41 -12.90 16.30
N ARG A 697 -1.19 -13.28 15.29
CA ARG A 697 -2.59 -13.67 15.45
C ARG A 697 -2.77 -15.16 15.59
N ASP A 698 -1.77 -15.96 15.24
CA ASP A 698 -1.84 -17.42 15.18
C ASP A 698 -1.85 -18.04 16.58
N ALA A 699 -3.02 -18.15 17.20
CA ALA A 699 -3.17 -18.75 18.53
C ALA A 699 -3.28 -20.27 18.37
N LEU A 700 -2.33 -21.01 18.92
CA LEU A 700 -2.30 -22.48 18.82
C LEU A 700 -2.99 -23.16 19.99
N LEU A 701 -2.74 -22.65 21.19
CA LEU A 701 -3.25 -23.19 22.44
C LEU A 701 -3.54 -22.03 23.39
N LEU A 702 -4.64 -22.16 24.14
CA LEU A 702 -4.95 -21.30 25.27
C LEU A 702 -4.96 -22.13 26.54
N LYS A 703 -4.23 -21.71 27.58
CA LYS A 703 -4.37 -22.25 28.93
C LYS A 703 -5.24 -21.28 29.72
N LEU A 704 -6.51 -21.61 29.95
CA LEU A 704 -7.47 -20.77 30.68
C LEU A 704 -7.93 -21.51 31.94
N GLN A 705 -7.85 -20.87 33.11
CA GLN A 705 -8.29 -21.48 34.39
C GLN A 705 -7.73 -22.90 34.64
N ASN A 706 -6.45 -23.14 34.31
CA ASN A 706 -5.76 -24.44 34.38
C ASN A 706 -6.26 -25.54 33.42
N LYS A 707 -7.11 -25.22 32.44
CA LYS A 707 -7.47 -26.11 31.33
C LYS A 707 -6.79 -25.65 30.05
N ILE A 708 -6.51 -26.60 29.16
CA ILE A 708 -5.93 -26.34 27.84
C ILE A 708 -7.05 -26.40 26.80
N TYR A 709 -7.05 -25.44 25.88
CA TYR A 709 -8.01 -25.31 24.81
C TYR A 709 -7.31 -25.14 23.46
N HIS A 710 -7.94 -25.67 22.42
CA HIS A 710 -7.57 -25.49 21.02
C HIS A 710 -8.47 -24.40 20.41
N PRO A 711 -7.98 -23.17 20.26
CA PRO A 711 -8.69 -22.16 19.49
C PRO A 711 -8.67 -22.54 18.00
N ILE A 712 -9.81 -22.35 17.34
CA ILE A 712 -9.93 -22.48 15.89
C ILE A 712 -10.17 -21.09 15.33
N GLN A 713 -9.36 -20.70 14.35
CA GLN A 713 -9.41 -19.39 13.75
C GLN A 713 -10.01 -19.43 12.34
N ASP A 714 -10.71 -18.37 11.96
CA ASP A 714 -11.15 -18.17 10.58
C ASP A 714 -9.99 -17.64 9.69
N LEU A 715 -10.25 -17.46 8.39
CA LEU A 715 -9.28 -16.95 7.42
C LEU A 715 -8.79 -15.53 7.75
N GLN A 716 -9.56 -14.77 8.55
CA GLN A 716 -9.21 -13.44 9.04
C GLN A 716 -8.49 -13.51 10.41
N GLY A 717 -8.20 -14.70 10.94
CA GLY A 717 -7.51 -14.86 12.21
C GLY A 717 -8.37 -14.57 13.44
N ASN A 718 -9.69 -14.48 13.30
CA ASN A 718 -10.61 -14.37 14.44
C ASN A 718 -10.78 -15.74 15.08
N VAL A 719 -10.78 -15.84 16.41
CA VAL A 719 -11.08 -17.10 17.11
C VAL A 719 -12.58 -17.38 17.01
N VAL A 720 -12.99 -18.36 16.20
CA VAL A 720 -14.42 -18.68 15.95
C VAL A 720 -14.92 -19.86 16.76
N ARG A 721 -14.02 -20.68 17.32
CA ARG A 721 -14.39 -21.79 18.21
C ARG A 721 -13.27 -22.02 19.21
N LEU A 722 -13.61 -22.46 20.41
CA LEU A 722 -12.65 -22.83 21.45
C LEU A 722 -13.04 -24.16 22.07
N ILE A 723 -12.21 -25.18 21.88
CA ILE A 723 -12.51 -26.55 22.30
C ILE A 723 -11.53 -26.97 23.39
N ALA A 724 -12.03 -27.42 24.53
CA ALA A 724 -11.17 -27.96 25.59
C ALA A 724 -10.46 -29.24 25.10
N GLN A 725 -9.21 -29.43 25.51
CA GLN A 725 -8.41 -30.61 25.13
C GLN A 725 -9.02 -31.92 25.61
N ASP A 726 -9.75 -31.91 26.73
CA ASP A 726 -10.51 -33.05 27.25
C ASP A 726 -11.91 -33.19 26.63
N HIS A 727 -12.25 -32.32 25.67
CA HIS A 727 -13.55 -32.20 25.02
C HIS A 727 -14.73 -31.94 25.98
N SER A 728 -14.47 -31.45 27.19
CA SER A 728 -15.53 -31.13 28.17
C SER A 728 -16.30 -29.87 27.84
N GLU A 729 -15.70 -28.95 27.08
CA GLU A 729 -16.24 -27.62 26.77
C GLU A 729 -15.97 -27.27 25.30
N ASP A 730 -16.90 -26.55 24.69
CA ASP A 730 -16.90 -26.15 23.29
C ASP A 730 -17.67 -24.84 23.12
N TYR A 731 -16.94 -23.74 22.93
CA TYR A 731 -17.50 -22.39 22.77
C TYR A 731 -17.45 -21.97 21.31
N SER A 732 -18.50 -21.30 20.82
CA SER A 732 -18.57 -20.80 19.45
C SER A 732 -18.70 -19.28 19.45
N TYR A 733 -17.92 -18.61 18.60
CA TYR A 733 -17.90 -17.15 18.51
C TYR A 733 -18.37 -16.69 17.13
N HIS A 734 -19.26 -15.70 17.13
CA HIS A 734 -19.82 -15.13 15.92
C HIS A 734 -19.56 -13.62 15.92
N TYR A 735 -18.93 -13.17 14.84
CA TYR A 735 -18.58 -11.77 14.61
C TYR A 735 -19.28 -11.28 13.35
N ASN A 736 -19.76 -10.05 13.41
CA ASN A 736 -19.92 -9.26 12.19
C ASN A 736 -18.54 -8.75 11.71
N ALA A 737 -18.44 -8.10 10.56
CA ALA A 737 -17.15 -7.68 9.99
C ALA A 737 -16.37 -6.74 10.91
N PHE A 738 -17.08 -5.90 11.67
CA PHE A 738 -16.51 -4.91 12.60
C PHE A 738 -16.45 -5.39 14.06
N SER A 739 -16.52 -6.72 14.27
CA SER A 739 -16.33 -7.40 15.55
C SER A 739 -17.41 -7.25 16.60
N GLU A 740 -18.62 -6.82 16.25
CA GLU A 740 -19.72 -6.91 17.20
C GLU A 740 -20.07 -8.39 17.41
N GLU A 741 -20.01 -8.80 18.68
CA GLU A 741 -20.27 -10.16 19.13
C GLU A 741 -21.70 -10.27 19.65
N SER A 742 -22.31 -11.46 19.50
CA SER A 742 -23.47 -11.82 20.31
C SER A 742 -23.00 -12.20 21.73
N PRO A 743 -23.70 -11.77 22.79
CA PRO A 743 -23.23 -11.92 24.17
C PRO A 743 -23.33 -13.38 24.62
N GLU A 744 -22.29 -14.16 24.38
CA GLU A 744 -22.07 -15.44 25.06
C GLU A 744 -21.05 -15.25 26.19
N GLU A 745 -21.36 -15.76 27.37
CA GLU A 745 -20.38 -15.83 28.46
C GLU A 745 -19.21 -16.69 28.01
N SER A 746 -18.04 -16.06 27.89
CA SER A 746 -16.83 -16.71 27.40
C SER A 746 -15.65 -16.38 28.30
N LEU A 747 -14.92 -17.43 28.65
CA LEU A 747 -13.66 -17.36 29.38
C LEU A 747 -12.50 -16.86 28.51
N ASN A 748 -12.65 -16.84 27.19
CA ASN A 748 -11.60 -16.45 26.26
C ASN A 748 -11.49 -14.93 26.14
N PRO A 749 -10.35 -14.31 26.50
CA PRO A 749 -10.11 -12.91 26.26
C PRO A 749 -9.67 -12.61 24.82
N TRP A 750 -9.01 -13.54 24.11
CA TRP A 750 -8.47 -13.32 22.77
C TRP A 750 -9.48 -13.74 21.71
N ARG A 751 -10.21 -12.77 21.16
CA ARG A 751 -11.40 -13.00 20.34
C ARG A 751 -11.18 -12.56 18.90
N TYR A 752 -11.80 -11.46 18.50
CA TYR A 752 -11.63 -10.84 17.19
C TYR A 752 -10.17 -10.43 16.95
N ALA A 753 -9.68 -10.67 15.72
CA ALA A 753 -8.30 -10.51 15.29
C ALA A 753 -7.25 -11.18 16.21
N SER A 754 -7.68 -12.15 17.03
CA SER A 754 -6.86 -12.71 18.13
C SER A 754 -6.34 -11.59 19.04
N LYS A 755 -7.20 -10.62 19.39
CA LYS A 755 -6.89 -9.51 20.31
C LYS A 755 -7.75 -9.58 21.55
N ARG A 756 -7.24 -8.98 22.63
CA ARG A 756 -7.86 -9.02 23.94
C ARG A 756 -9.08 -8.11 23.99
N PHE A 757 -10.24 -8.68 24.26
CA PHE A 757 -11.45 -7.96 24.62
C PHE A 757 -11.47 -7.66 26.12
N ASP A 758 -11.68 -6.40 26.49
CA ASP A 758 -11.88 -5.98 27.88
C ASP A 758 -13.39 -5.87 28.17
N PRO A 759 -14.00 -6.81 28.91
CA PRO A 759 -15.44 -6.82 29.13
C PRO A 759 -15.95 -5.62 29.93
N GLU A 760 -15.08 -4.97 30.71
CA GLU A 760 -15.47 -3.83 31.54
C GLU A 760 -15.66 -2.53 30.73
N THR A 761 -15.04 -2.41 29.56
CA THR A 761 -15.15 -1.24 28.67
C THR A 761 -15.76 -1.57 27.31
N SER A 762 -15.87 -2.87 26.99
CA SER A 762 -16.21 -3.37 25.65
C SER A 762 -15.23 -2.96 24.55
N LEU A 763 -13.99 -2.57 24.92
CA LEU A 763 -12.94 -2.21 23.98
C LEU A 763 -12.02 -3.41 23.69
N ILE A 764 -11.40 -3.41 22.52
CA ILE A 764 -10.38 -4.38 22.14
C ILE A 764 -9.01 -3.71 22.17
N TYR A 765 -8.06 -4.27 22.91
CA TYR A 765 -6.71 -3.75 23.02
C TYR A 765 -5.81 -4.31 21.92
N PHE A 766 -5.27 -3.44 21.06
CA PHE A 766 -4.38 -3.84 19.96
C PHE A 766 -2.89 -3.65 20.24
N GLY A 767 -2.53 -2.90 21.29
CA GLY A 767 -1.13 -2.58 21.64
C GLY A 767 -0.98 -1.09 21.85
N HIS A 768 -0.96 -0.32 20.77
CA HIS A 768 -0.83 1.14 20.83
C HIS A 768 -2.17 1.85 20.97
N ARG A 769 -3.26 1.24 20.49
CA ARG A 769 -4.62 1.81 20.52
C ARG A 769 -5.65 0.81 21.03
N TYR A 770 -6.80 1.35 21.43
CA TYR A 770 -8.03 0.61 21.68
C TYR A 770 -8.97 0.76 20.50
N TYR A 771 -9.49 -0.36 20.02
CA TYR A 771 -10.54 -0.41 19.01
C TYR A 771 -11.91 -0.49 19.69
N ASN A 772 -12.88 0.26 19.18
CA ASN A 772 -14.26 0.21 19.64
C ASN A 772 -15.15 -0.50 18.60
N PRO A 773 -15.61 -1.74 18.88
CA PRO A 773 -16.48 -2.50 17.98
C PRO A 773 -17.81 -1.80 17.65
N GLU A 774 -18.40 -1.11 18.63
CA GLU A 774 -19.71 -0.44 18.51
C GLU A 774 -19.69 0.64 17.41
N THR A 775 -18.62 1.44 17.39
CA THR A 775 -18.44 2.50 16.40
C THR A 775 -17.63 2.07 15.19
N GLY A 776 -16.97 0.91 15.28
CA GLY A 776 -16.14 0.32 14.23
C GLY A 776 -14.92 1.14 13.87
N ARG A 777 -14.27 1.77 14.85
CA ARG A 777 -13.12 2.67 14.65
C ARG A 777 -12.15 2.68 15.83
N TRP A 778 -10.97 3.28 15.65
CA TRP A 778 -10.04 3.52 16.73
C TRP A 778 -10.57 4.56 17.73
N LEU A 779 -10.27 4.36 19.02
CA LEU A 779 -10.70 5.26 20.08
C LEU A 779 -9.92 6.59 20.06
N THR A 780 -8.62 6.54 19.79
CA THR A 780 -7.70 7.69 19.78
C THR A 780 -7.09 7.89 18.38
N PRO A 781 -6.57 9.08 18.07
CA PRO A 781 -5.76 9.31 16.88
C PRO A 781 -4.60 8.29 16.77
N ASP A 782 -4.17 8.02 15.54
CA ASP A 782 -2.99 7.22 15.26
C ASP A 782 -1.72 7.86 15.84
N PRO A 783 -0.98 7.18 16.72
CA PRO A 783 0.28 7.71 17.23
C PRO A 783 1.42 7.66 16.19
N SER A 784 1.20 7.07 15.01
CA SER A 784 2.12 7.15 13.86
C SER A 784 1.79 8.30 12.91
N ASP A 785 0.98 9.27 13.35
CA ASP A 785 0.49 10.40 12.56
C ASP A 785 -0.13 9.96 11.22
N LEU A 786 0.22 10.64 10.12
CA LEU A 786 -0.39 10.49 8.79
C LEU A 786 0.15 9.28 7.99
N THR A 787 0.78 8.30 8.65
CA THR A 787 1.43 7.17 7.97
C THR A 787 0.42 6.23 7.30
N ASP A 788 -0.72 5.92 7.95
CA ASP A 788 -1.76 5.02 7.39
C ASP A 788 -2.78 5.76 6.51
N SER A 789 -3.23 6.94 6.98
CA SER A 789 -4.27 7.76 6.34
C SER A 789 -4.32 9.16 6.94
N ALA A 790 -4.90 10.12 6.21
CA ALA A 790 -5.27 11.42 6.77
C ALA A 790 -6.43 11.33 7.79
N ASN A 791 -7.19 10.23 7.80
CA ASN A 791 -8.12 9.94 8.89
C ASN A 791 -7.45 9.07 9.96
N LEU A 792 -6.97 9.71 11.02
CA LEU A 792 -6.24 9.09 12.13
C LEU A 792 -7.05 8.09 12.97
N TYR A 793 -8.35 7.97 12.73
CA TYR A 793 -9.26 7.11 13.50
C TYR A 793 -9.83 5.93 12.68
N ALA A 794 -9.58 5.92 11.37
CA ALA A 794 -10.13 4.90 10.48
C ALA A 794 -9.58 3.51 10.85
N TYR A 795 -10.47 2.52 10.97
CA TYR A 795 -10.06 1.14 11.18
C TYR A 795 -10.05 0.39 9.86
N THR A 796 -8.88 -0.05 9.39
CA THR A 796 -8.73 -0.95 8.23
C THR A 796 -9.41 -0.44 6.96
N TYR A 797 -9.43 0.87 6.74
CA TYR A 797 -10.12 1.53 5.61
C TYR A 797 -11.60 1.11 5.45
N ASN A 798 -12.29 0.82 6.57
CA ASN A 798 -13.64 0.26 6.58
C ASN A 798 -13.78 -1.09 5.84
N ASN A 799 -12.70 -1.85 5.71
CA ASN A 799 -12.68 -3.18 5.11
C ASN A 799 -11.85 -4.17 5.94
N PRO A 800 -12.35 -4.55 7.13
CA PRO A 800 -11.68 -5.49 8.03
C PRO A 800 -11.64 -6.94 7.52
N LEU A 801 -12.27 -7.22 6.38
CA LEU A 801 -12.23 -8.52 5.70
C LEU A 801 -11.03 -8.64 4.75
N LEU A 802 -10.52 -7.51 4.26
CA LEU A 802 -9.36 -7.42 3.38
C LEU A 802 -8.09 -6.99 4.15
N TYR A 803 -8.24 -6.09 5.11
CA TYR A 803 -7.14 -5.56 5.90
C TYR A 803 -7.27 -5.92 7.38
N PHE A 804 -6.14 -5.85 8.07
CA PHE A 804 -6.04 -5.96 9.51
C PHE A 804 -5.04 -4.96 10.04
N ASP A 805 -5.13 -4.61 11.31
CA ASP A 805 -4.08 -3.89 11.99
C ASP A 805 -3.51 -4.78 13.10
N ALA A 806 -2.20 -5.00 13.07
CA ALA A 806 -1.53 -5.85 14.04
C ALA A 806 -1.43 -5.19 15.42
N TYR A 807 -1.22 -3.87 15.49
CA TYR A 807 -0.79 -3.20 16.71
C TYR A 807 -1.51 -1.88 17.01
N GLY A 808 -2.46 -1.50 16.15
CA GLY A 808 -3.12 -0.20 16.16
C GLY A 808 -2.21 0.88 15.62
N LEU A 809 -1.55 0.67 14.47
CA LEU A 809 -0.65 1.64 13.82
C LEU A 809 -0.82 1.68 12.29
N LEU A 810 -0.94 0.52 11.64
CA LEU A 810 -0.94 0.44 10.18
C LEU A 810 -1.83 -0.70 9.71
N SER A 811 -2.65 -0.38 8.70
CA SER A 811 -3.53 -1.34 8.04
C SER A 811 -2.72 -2.18 7.04
N GLN A 812 -2.79 -3.51 7.16
CA GLN A 812 -2.07 -4.47 6.33
C GLN A 812 -3.04 -5.45 5.66
N PRO A 813 -2.85 -5.83 4.39
CA PRO A 813 -3.69 -6.82 3.74
C PRO A 813 -3.45 -8.23 4.31
N TYR A 814 -4.49 -9.07 4.40
CA TYR A 814 -4.36 -10.46 4.85
C TYR A 814 -3.49 -11.33 3.94
N SER A 815 -3.43 -11.03 2.64
CA SER A 815 -2.50 -11.65 1.71
C SER A 815 -1.26 -10.79 1.57
N SER A 816 -0.09 -11.37 1.82
CA SER A 816 1.23 -10.74 1.66
C SER A 816 1.57 -10.36 0.21
N ARG A 817 0.73 -10.76 -0.74
CA ARG A 817 0.60 -10.09 -2.02
C ARG A 817 -0.46 -9.02 -1.84
N PRO A 818 -0.08 -7.73 -1.73
CA PRO A 818 -0.95 -6.70 -2.25
C PRO A 818 -1.41 -7.20 -3.62
N VAL A 819 -2.70 -7.10 -3.91
CA VAL A 819 -3.02 -6.72 -5.28
C VAL A 819 -2.06 -5.58 -5.59
N ASP A 820 -1.29 -5.66 -6.69
CA ASP A 820 -0.62 -4.51 -7.27
C ASP A 820 -1.71 -3.51 -7.67
N THR A 821 -2.35 -2.96 -6.63
CA THR A 821 -3.01 -1.69 -6.65
C THR A 821 -1.86 -0.71 -6.81
N PRO A 822 -2.08 0.38 -7.54
CA PRO A 822 -1.09 1.45 -7.69
C PRO A 822 -0.82 2.20 -6.36
N PHE A 823 -0.99 1.55 -5.20
CA PHE A 823 -0.23 1.88 -4.01
C PHE A 823 1.20 1.40 -4.24
N ILE A 824 1.92 2.16 -5.06
CA ILE A 824 3.33 2.39 -4.82
C ILE A 824 3.41 2.65 -3.30
N LYS A 825 4.06 1.75 -2.54
CA LYS A 825 4.60 2.14 -1.24
C LYS A 825 5.16 3.54 -1.43
N PRO A 826 4.84 4.56 -0.60
CA PRO A 826 5.68 5.75 -0.61
C PRO A 826 7.12 5.23 -0.56
N LEU A 827 7.92 5.64 -1.54
CA LEU A 827 9.36 5.47 -1.44
C LEU A 827 9.70 5.88 -0.01
N PRO A 828 10.41 5.04 0.77
CA PRO A 828 10.69 5.36 2.16
C PRO A 828 11.21 6.79 2.22
N ASP A 829 10.57 7.62 3.04
CA ASP A 829 11.03 8.96 3.41
C ASP A 829 12.36 8.82 4.15
N THR A 830 13.41 8.61 3.36
CA THR A 830 14.80 8.68 3.78
C THR A 830 15.53 9.44 2.67
N PRO A 831 16.02 10.65 2.94
CA PRO A 831 16.83 11.41 1.99
C PRO A 831 18.11 10.70 1.53
N GLU A 832 18.48 9.55 2.13
CA GLU A 832 19.78 8.91 1.93
C GLU A 832 19.82 7.75 0.91
N GLN A 833 18.72 7.40 0.23
CA GLN A 833 18.77 6.43 -0.89
C GLN A 833 18.10 6.87 -2.19
N ILE A 834 18.01 8.18 -2.45
CA ILE A 834 18.10 8.65 -3.84
C ILE A 834 19.59 8.73 -4.20
N LYS A 835 20.24 7.57 -4.31
CA LYS A 835 21.32 7.49 -5.29
C LYS A 835 20.63 7.62 -6.63
N PHE A 836 20.62 8.84 -7.16
CA PHE A 836 20.47 9.08 -8.58
C PHE A 836 21.36 8.03 -9.28
N LEU A 837 20.72 7.01 -9.86
CA LEU A 837 21.33 6.33 -10.98
C LEU A 837 21.54 7.44 -11.99
N LYS A 838 22.80 7.90 -12.09
CA LYS A 838 23.23 8.88 -13.05
C LYS A 838 22.77 8.37 -14.42
N PHE A 839 21.74 9.00 -14.94
CA PHE A 839 21.20 8.79 -16.29
C PHE A 839 22.27 8.99 -17.38
N GLU A 840 23.42 9.57 -17.01
CA GLU A 840 24.56 9.88 -17.87
C GLU A 840 25.50 8.69 -18.13
N GLU A 841 25.53 7.63 -17.29
CA GLU A 841 26.43 6.48 -17.52
C GLU A 841 25.80 5.35 -18.37
N TYR A 842 24.50 5.41 -18.64
CA TYR A 842 23.79 4.38 -19.42
C TYR A 842 23.74 4.68 -20.94
N MET A 843 24.15 5.87 -21.39
CA MET A 843 23.94 6.33 -22.77
C MET A 843 25.19 6.30 -23.67
N GLU A 844 26.34 5.79 -23.21
CA GLU A 844 27.61 5.95 -23.96
C GLU A 844 28.20 4.73 -24.67
N ASN A 845 27.54 3.56 -24.75
CA ASN A 845 28.05 2.47 -25.60
C ASN A 845 27.08 1.94 -26.68
N LYS A 846 27.05 2.76 -27.74
CA LYS A 846 27.13 2.41 -29.17
C LYS A 846 26.01 1.57 -29.81
N TYR A 847 25.13 2.31 -30.47
CA TYR A 847 24.62 2.01 -31.80
C TYR A 847 25.75 1.95 -32.84
N SER A 848 25.89 0.84 -33.60
CA SER A 848 26.07 0.91 -35.06
C SER A 848 25.91 -0.47 -35.74
N GLN A 849 25.12 -0.46 -36.83
CA GLN A 849 25.15 -1.32 -38.02
C GLN A 849 24.09 -2.44 -38.20
N SER A 850 23.16 -2.10 -39.11
CA SER A 850 22.53 -2.89 -40.19
C SER A 850 21.88 -4.25 -39.92
N LEU A 851 20.55 -4.26 -40.12
CA LEU A 851 19.65 -5.34 -40.53
C LEU A 851 20.28 -6.34 -41.53
N PRO A 852 19.95 -7.66 -41.46
CA PRO A 852 18.74 -8.16 -42.14
C PRO A 852 17.96 -9.31 -41.44
N SER A 853 16.64 -9.21 -41.55
CA SER A 853 15.60 -10.24 -41.73
C SER A 853 15.56 -11.57 -40.91
N ALA A 854 14.49 -11.63 -40.10
CA ALA A 854 13.38 -12.61 -40.15
C ALA A 854 13.42 -13.94 -39.36
N ARG A 855 12.26 -14.18 -38.72
CA ARG A 855 11.63 -15.45 -38.22
C ARG A 855 12.04 -15.87 -36.80
N HIS A 856 11.14 -16.15 -35.84
CA HIS A 856 9.68 -16.16 -35.73
C HIS A 856 9.35 -15.66 -34.30
N ALA A 857 8.75 -14.48 -34.16
CA ALA A 857 7.98 -14.17 -32.96
C ALA A 857 6.58 -14.76 -33.19
N ILE A 858 6.09 -15.55 -32.26
CA ILE A 858 4.66 -15.84 -32.16
C ILE A 858 4.02 -14.49 -31.83
N SER A 859 3.60 -13.73 -32.84
CA SER A 859 2.81 -12.53 -32.61
C SER A 859 1.44 -13.00 -32.14
N LEU A 860 1.18 -12.86 -30.85
CA LEU A 860 -0.19 -12.60 -30.44
C LEU A 860 -0.63 -11.32 -31.19
N PRO A 861 -1.82 -11.29 -31.80
CA PRO A 861 -2.28 -10.13 -32.54
C PRO A 861 -2.31 -8.90 -31.62
N PRO A 862 -2.05 -7.68 -32.13
CA PRO A 862 -2.23 -6.46 -31.35
C PRO A 862 -3.65 -6.46 -30.78
N MET A 863 -3.79 -6.42 -29.46
CA MET A 863 -5.10 -6.24 -28.84
C MET A 863 -5.62 -4.85 -29.22
N GLU A 864 -6.69 -4.79 -30.01
CA GLU A 864 -7.42 -3.54 -30.24
C GLU A 864 -7.93 -3.00 -28.88
N ARG A 865 -7.84 -1.68 -28.66
CA ARG A 865 -8.35 -1.01 -27.46
C ARG A 865 -9.68 -0.35 -27.77
N SER A 866 -10.62 -0.34 -26.82
CA SER A 866 -11.85 0.44 -27.01
C SER A 866 -11.47 1.93 -27.03
N CYS A 867 -12.11 2.71 -27.89
CA CYS A 867 -11.78 4.13 -28.00
C CYS A 867 -12.94 4.97 -28.54
N HIS A 868 -12.95 6.25 -28.20
CA HIS A 868 -13.77 7.24 -28.90
C HIS A 868 -13.09 7.62 -30.22
N PHE A 869 -13.86 7.77 -31.31
CA PHE A 869 -13.40 8.22 -32.61
C PHE A 869 -14.42 9.14 -33.27
N GLU A 870 -14.00 9.89 -34.28
CA GLU A 870 -14.87 10.81 -35.03
C GLU A 870 -14.64 10.64 -36.53
N THR A 871 -15.70 10.69 -37.34
CA THR A 871 -15.57 10.77 -38.80
C THR A 871 -15.25 12.21 -39.22
N PRO A 872 -14.61 12.43 -40.38
CA PRO A 872 -14.55 13.77 -40.99
C PRO A 872 -15.96 14.33 -41.20
N GLY A 873 -16.17 15.62 -40.93
CA GLY A 873 -17.48 16.26 -41.11
C GLY A 873 -17.65 17.53 -40.29
N ILE A 874 -18.80 18.18 -40.44
CA ILE A 874 -19.17 19.40 -39.72
C ILE A 874 -19.98 19.01 -38.46
N GLU A 875 -19.70 19.66 -37.32
CA GLU A 875 -20.50 19.50 -36.11
C GLU A 875 -21.86 20.18 -36.22
N ILE A 876 -22.88 19.54 -35.65
CA ILE A 876 -24.23 20.10 -35.61
C ILE A 876 -24.39 20.82 -34.27
N LYS A 877 -24.73 22.12 -34.33
CA LYS A 877 -24.98 22.89 -33.10
C LYS A 877 -26.09 22.23 -32.28
N ASP A 878 -25.82 21.99 -30.99
CA ASP A 878 -26.74 21.40 -30.02
C ASP A 878 -27.32 20.03 -30.44
N ARG A 879 -26.70 19.32 -31.39
CA ARG A 879 -27.07 17.93 -31.74
C ARG A 879 -25.83 17.08 -32.00
N MET A 880 -25.78 15.89 -31.42
CA MET A 880 -24.71 14.93 -31.65
C MET A 880 -25.28 13.62 -32.17
N ILE A 881 -24.70 13.06 -33.22
CA ILE A 881 -25.03 11.70 -33.69
C ILE A 881 -23.85 10.80 -33.36
N MET A 882 -24.14 9.69 -32.66
CA MET A 882 -23.16 8.72 -32.25
C MET A 882 -23.47 7.32 -32.79
N THR A 883 -22.44 6.50 -32.94
CA THR A 883 -22.59 5.06 -33.18
C THR A 883 -21.77 4.22 -32.21
N LEU A 884 -22.23 3.00 -31.97
CA LEU A 884 -21.58 2.02 -31.12
C LEU A 884 -21.68 0.65 -31.78
N ASN A 885 -20.54 -0.01 -31.99
CA ASN A 885 -20.46 -1.26 -32.74
C ASN A 885 -20.88 -2.50 -31.94
N GLY A 886 -21.08 -3.59 -32.69
CA GLY A 886 -21.42 -4.91 -32.19
C GLY A 886 -20.24 -5.81 -31.85
N VAL A 887 -20.56 -7.07 -31.57
CA VAL A 887 -19.56 -8.16 -31.42
C VAL A 887 -18.73 -8.34 -32.70
N SER A 888 -17.49 -8.83 -32.55
CA SER A 888 -16.64 -9.20 -33.70
C SER A 888 -16.44 -8.10 -34.74
N THR A 889 -16.54 -6.84 -34.33
CA THR A 889 -16.25 -5.67 -35.18
C THR A 889 -14.90 -5.11 -34.76
N ASP A 890 -13.96 -5.05 -35.70
CA ASP A 890 -12.66 -4.43 -35.50
C ASP A 890 -12.74 -2.89 -35.61
N TYR A 891 -11.65 -2.17 -35.31
CA TYR A 891 -11.67 -0.70 -35.32
C TYR A 891 -12.07 -0.15 -36.70
N ASN A 892 -11.52 -0.73 -37.78
CA ASN A 892 -11.82 -0.30 -39.14
C ASN A 892 -13.28 -0.58 -39.52
N GLY A 893 -13.86 -1.68 -39.07
CA GLY A 893 -15.28 -1.98 -39.23
C GLY A 893 -16.18 -1.01 -38.47
N ALA A 894 -15.78 -0.58 -37.27
CA ALA A 894 -16.50 0.44 -36.50
C ALA A 894 -16.46 1.81 -37.19
N VAL A 895 -15.29 2.23 -37.69
CA VAL A 895 -15.16 3.45 -38.52
C VAL A 895 -15.98 3.32 -39.80
N GLY A 896 -15.94 2.17 -40.48
CA GLY A 896 -16.74 1.91 -41.68
C GLY A 896 -18.25 1.99 -41.44
N ASN A 897 -18.72 1.55 -40.27
CA ASN A 897 -20.11 1.72 -39.84
C ASN A 897 -20.48 3.19 -39.60
N ALA A 898 -19.59 3.97 -38.98
CA ALA A 898 -19.79 5.40 -38.81
C ALA A 898 -19.78 6.15 -40.16
N ASP A 899 -18.88 5.79 -41.08
CA ASP A 899 -18.84 6.34 -42.45
C ASP A 899 -20.07 5.93 -43.28
N TYR A 900 -20.64 4.76 -43.02
CA TYR A 900 -21.91 4.37 -43.60
C TYR A 900 -23.04 5.27 -43.09
N ILE A 901 -23.10 5.53 -41.78
CA ILE A 901 -24.09 6.43 -41.16
C ILE A 901 -23.92 7.89 -41.65
N SER A 902 -22.69 8.38 -41.76
CA SER A 902 -22.39 9.78 -42.13
C SER A 902 -22.91 10.16 -43.53
N LYS A 903 -23.02 9.19 -44.44
CA LYS A 903 -23.64 9.36 -45.77
C LYS A 903 -25.11 9.78 -45.69
N PHE A 904 -25.79 9.46 -44.60
CA PHE A 904 -27.20 9.79 -44.37
C PHE A 904 -27.39 11.05 -43.51
N THR A 905 -26.32 11.61 -42.95
CA THR A 905 -26.38 12.83 -42.13
C THR A 905 -26.04 14.10 -42.91
N LEU A 906 -26.05 14.07 -44.24
CA LEU A 906 -25.62 15.19 -45.10
C LEU A 906 -24.15 15.60 -44.90
N GLY A 907 -23.27 14.66 -44.55
CA GLY A 907 -21.84 14.93 -44.33
C GLY A 907 -21.50 15.52 -42.97
N ASN A 908 -22.45 15.46 -42.01
CA ASN A 908 -22.19 15.83 -40.62
C ASN A 908 -21.31 14.79 -39.93
N LYS A 909 -20.51 15.28 -38.99
CA LYS A 909 -19.60 14.47 -38.16
C LYS A 909 -20.39 13.42 -37.37
N ILE A 910 -19.91 12.17 -37.39
CA ILE A 910 -20.40 11.09 -36.53
C ILE A 910 -19.36 10.82 -35.46
N HIS A 911 -19.82 10.79 -34.21
CA HIS A 911 -19.02 10.32 -33.09
C HIS A 911 -19.18 8.81 -32.95
N GLY A 912 -18.14 8.12 -32.55
CA GLY A 912 -18.14 6.67 -32.43
C GLY A 912 -17.49 6.24 -31.14
N VAL A 913 -18.07 5.25 -30.48
CA VAL A 913 -17.33 4.46 -29.50
C VAL A 913 -17.06 3.11 -30.13
N HIS A 914 -15.78 2.83 -30.38
CA HIS A 914 -15.33 1.51 -30.78
C HIS A 914 -15.22 0.65 -29.52
N ALA A 915 -16.09 -0.33 -29.38
CA ALA A 915 -16.00 -1.37 -28.37
C ALA A 915 -15.14 -2.51 -28.92
N ALA A 916 -13.89 -2.61 -28.48
CA ALA A 916 -12.94 -3.59 -28.98
C ALA A 916 -13.46 -5.02 -28.86
N SER A 917 -13.20 -5.83 -29.88
CA SER A 917 -13.56 -7.25 -29.93
C SER A 917 -12.33 -8.11 -29.64
N PHE A 918 -12.47 -9.09 -28.75
CA PHE A 918 -11.38 -9.99 -28.36
C PHE A 918 -11.63 -11.43 -28.80
N GLY A 919 -12.56 -11.62 -29.73
CA GLY A 919 -13.13 -12.92 -30.07
C GLY A 919 -14.53 -13.09 -29.51
N PHE A 920 -15.31 -13.96 -30.15
CA PHE A 920 -16.73 -14.15 -29.86
C PHE A 920 -16.99 -14.61 -28.41
N LYS A 921 -16.09 -15.42 -27.82
CA LYS A 921 -16.26 -15.96 -26.47
C LYS A 921 -16.07 -14.89 -25.39
N GLU A 922 -15.04 -14.07 -25.54
CA GLU A 922 -14.70 -12.95 -24.65
C GLU A 922 -15.74 -11.83 -24.76
N ASP A 923 -16.23 -11.58 -25.98
CA ASP A 923 -17.30 -10.61 -26.23
C ASP A 923 -18.62 -11.01 -25.55
N ILE A 924 -18.93 -12.31 -25.49
CA ILE A 924 -20.09 -12.83 -24.74
C ILE A 924 -19.90 -12.67 -23.23
N GLN A 925 -18.70 -12.91 -22.71
CA GLN A 925 -18.42 -12.69 -21.28
C GLN A 925 -18.59 -11.21 -20.90
N ARG A 926 -18.07 -10.28 -21.71
CA ARG A 926 -18.29 -8.84 -21.52
C ARG A 926 -19.76 -8.44 -21.62
N ALA A 927 -20.49 -9.02 -22.57
CA ALA A 927 -21.94 -8.83 -22.68
C ALA A 927 -22.68 -9.30 -21.41
N PHE A 928 -22.23 -10.41 -20.78
CA PHE A 928 -22.78 -10.89 -19.52
C PHE A 928 -22.46 -9.94 -18.35
N LEU A 929 -21.26 -9.37 -18.28
CA LEU A 929 -20.91 -8.35 -17.28
C LEU A 929 -21.84 -7.12 -17.40
N GLY A 930 -22.05 -6.62 -18.62
CA GLY A 930 -22.96 -5.50 -18.89
C GLY A 930 -24.43 -5.81 -18.54
N LEU A 931 -24.88 -7.06 -18.73
CA LEU A 931 -26.19 -7.54 -18.28
C LEU A 931 -26.34 -7.57 -16.75
N ASN A 932 -25.23 -7.68 -16.01
CA ASN A 932 -25.19 -7.66 -14.55
C ASN A 932 -24.80 -6.28 -13.98
N ASN A 933 -24.96 -5.21 -14.79
CA ASN A 933 -24.69 -3.82 -14.42
C ASN A 933 -23.24 -3.52 -14.02
N ILE A 934 -22.29 -4.28 -14.53
CA ILE A 934 -20.86 -3.99 -14.36
C ILE A 934 -20.40 -3.15 -15.57
N ALA A 935 -19.99 -1.91 -15.32
CA ALA A 935 -19.57 -0.98 -16.36
C ALA A 935 -18.35 -1.52 -17.11
N THR A 936 -18.48 -1.62 -18.43
CA THR A 936 -17.40 -1.99 -19.35
C THR A 936 -16.68 -0.74 -19.85
N GLU A 937 -15.46 -0.89 -20.39
CA GLU A 937 -14.70 0.23 -20.97
C GLU A 937 -15.51 1.09 -21.99
N PRO A 938 -16.34 0.52 -22.89
CA PRO A 938 -17.25 1.30 -23.74
C PRO A 938 -18.27 2.18 -22.98
N VAL A 939 -18.76 1.73 -21.83
CA VAL A 939 -19.70 2.51 -20.99
C VAL A 939 -19.03 3.77 -20.46
N SER A 940 -17.79 3.66 -19.99
CA SER A 940 -17.01 4.82 -19.55
C SER A 940 -16.75 5.81 -20.69
N LEU A 941 -16.41 5.31 -21.87
CA LEU A 941 -16.20 6.14 -23.06
C LEU A 941 -17.48 6.87 -23.50
N LEU A 942 -18.64 6.22 -23.38
CA LEU A 942 -19.94 6.87 -23.62
C LEU A 942 -20.18 8.00 -22.63
N HIS A 943 -20.02 7.74 -21.32
CA HIS A 943 -20.19 8.75 -20.29
C HIS A 943 -19.25 9.95 -20.48
N GLU A 944 -17.98 9.68 -20.81
CA GLU A 944 -16.99 10.72 -21.08
C GLU A 944 -17.39 11.58 -22.28
N ALA A 945 -17.79 10.95 -23.39
CA ALA A 945 -18.28 11.66 -24.57
C ALA A 945 -19.54 12.49 -24.26
N TRP A 946 -20.49 11.95 -23.49
CA TRP A 946 -21.72 12.64 -23.13
C TRP A 946 -21.47 13.81 -22.19
N ASN A 947 -20.64 13.64 -21.15
CA ASN A 947 -20.28 14.70 -20.22
C ASN A 947 -19.54 15.82 -20.95
N ASN A 948 -18.53 15.50 -21.77
CA ASN A 948 -17.80 16.49 -22.56
C ASN A 948 -18.72 17.28 -23.49
N TYR A 949 -19.70 16.61 -24.10
CA TYR A 949 -20.69 17.26 -24.96
C TYR A 949 -21.63 18.16 -24.15
N PHE A 950 -22.28 17.64 -23.10
CA PHE A 950 -23.27 18.40 -22.32
C PHE A 950 -22.67 19.54 -21.51
N GLN A 951 -21.39 19.48 -21.12
CA GLN A 951 -20.68 20.61 -20.49
C GLN A 951 -20.50 21.79 -21.45
N LYS A 952 -20.35 21.54 -22.75
CA LYS A 952 -20.09 22.57 -23.78
C LYS A 952 -21.36 23.01 -24.52
N ALA A 953 -22.42 22.21 -24.47
CA ALA A 953 -23.62 22.42 -25.29
C ALA A 953 -24.71 23.22 -24.56
N GLY A 954 -25.63 23.84 -25.30
CA GLY A 954 -26.73 24.61 -24.74
C GLY A 954 -27.75 23.76 -23.97
N PRO A 955 -28.70 24.39 -23.25
CA PRO A 955 -29.72 23.68 -22.44
C PRO A 955 -30.63 22.75 -23.27
N ASN A 956 -30.75 22.99 -24.58
CA ASN A 956 -31.59 22.21 -25.49
C ASN A 956 -30.83 21.14 -26.28
N ALA A 957 -29.53 20.94 -26.02
CA ALA A 957 -28.73 20.00 -26.78
C ALA A 957 -29.19 18.54 -26.62
N THR A 958 -29.17 17.74 -27.69
CA THR A 958 -29.57 16.33 -27.63
C THR A 958 -28.52 15.44 -28.28
N ILE A 959 -28.63 14.12 -28.06
CA ILE A 959 -27.78 13.10 -28.67
C ILE A 959 -28.67 12.04 -29.33
N LEU A 960 -28.38 11.63 -30.56
CA LEU A 960 -28.93 10.42 -31.19
C LEU A 960 -27.84 9.34 -31.22
N ILE A 961 -28.15 8.14 -30.75
CA ILE A 961 -27.20 7.01 -30.72
C ILE A 961 -27.75 5.85 -31.53
N ILE A 962 -26.96 5.40 -32.50
CA ILE A 962 -27.25 4.21 -33.31
C ILE A 962 -26.37 3.08 -32.81
N ALA A 963 -26.95 2.18 -32.01
CA ALA A 963 -26.24 1.08 -31.38
C ALA A 963 -26.51 -0.24 -32.10
N HIS A 964 -25.45 -0.99 -32.42
CA HIS A 964 -25.52 -2.27 -33.10
C HIS A 964 -25.24 -3.44 -32.16
N SER A 965 -26.08 -4.48 -32.16
CA SER A 965 -25.75 -5.77 -31.50
C SER A 965 -25.36 -5.59 -30.02
N ARG A 966 -24.16 -6.05 -29.59
CA ARG A 966 -23.62 -5.85 -28.23
C ARG A 966 -23.62 -4.39 -27.78
N GLY A 967 -23.44 -3.44 -28.70
CA GLY A 967 -23.53 -2.02 -28.38
C GLY A 967 -24.83 -1.62 -27.67
N ASN A 968 -25.93 -2.34 -27.90
CA ASN A 968 -27.17 -2.09 -27.15
C ASN A 968 -27.09 -2.50 -25.67
N ILE A 969 -26.26 -3.48 -25.32
CA ILE A 969 -26.00 -3.88 -23.93
C ILE A 969 -25.22 -2.76 -23.22
N ASP A 970 -24.11 -2.33 -23.83
CA ASP A 970 -23.26 -1.28 -23.29
C ASP A 970 -24.03 0.05 -23.19
N LEU A 971 -24.81 0.40 -24.22
CA LEU A 971 -25.64 1.61 -24.21
C LEU A 971 -26.75 1.56 -23.17
N ARG A 972 -27.42 0.41 -23.01
CA ARG A 972 -28.45 0.25 -21.97
C ARG A 972 -27.88 0.51 -20.58
N LEU A 973 -26.71 -0.05 -20.30
CA LEU A 973 -26.04 0.14 -19.02
C LEU A 973 -25.65 1.61 -18.84
N ALA A 974 -24.99 2.20 -19.84
CA ALA A 974 -24.61 3.61 -19.81
C ALA A 974 -25.81 4.54 -19.53
N LEU A 975 -26.94 4.37 -20.23
CA LEU A 975 -28.15 5.15 -19.97
C LEU A 975 -28.70 4.93 -18.55
N PHE A 976 -28.69 3.69 -18.07
CA PHE A 976 -29.19 3.37 -16.74
C PHE A 976 -28.38 4.09 -15.65
N THR A 977 -27.06 4.23 -15.86
CA THR A 977 -26.10 4.78 -14.89
C THR A 977 -25.76 6.25 -15.08
N PHE A 978 -26.28 6.89 -16.12
CA PHE A 978 -26.03 8.31 -16.40
C PHE A 978 -27.02 9.24 -15.68
N ASN A 979 -26.70 10.54 -15.59
CA ASN A 979 -27.55 11.55 -14.96
C ASN A 979 -29.00 11.47 -15.51
N LYS A 980 -29.98 11.34 -14.60
CA LYS A 980 -31.38 11.08 -14.91
C LYS A 980 -32.02 12.18 -15.79
N GLU A 981 -31.64 13.44 -15.61
CA GLU A 981 -32.14 14.56 -16.40
C GLU A 981 -31.46 14.61 -17.78
N LEU A 982 -30.14 14.42 -17.84
CA LEU A 982 -29.41 14.48 -19.10
C LEU A 982 -29.71 13.29 -20.01
N ARG A 983 -29.93 12.09 -19.48
CA ARG A 983 -30.28 10.92 -20.32
C ARG A 983 -31.63 11.07 -21.02
N LYS A 984 -32.54 11.92 -20.51
CA LYS A 984 -33.79 12.28 -21.21
C LYS A 984 -33.57 13.11 -22.47
N ARG A 985 -32.34 13.56 -22.72
CA ARG A 985 -31.91 14.26 -23.94
C ARG A 985 -31.16 13.34 -24.92
N ILE A 986 -31.11 12.04 -24.62
CA ILE A 986 -30.48 11.01 -25.46
C ILE A 986 -31.57 10.16 -26.12
N TYR A 987 -31.50 9.99 -27.43
CA TYR A 987 -32.41 9.23 -28.26
C TYR A 987 -31.68 8.03 -28.86
N VAL A 988 -32.33 6.87 -28.94
CA VAL A 988 -31.67 5.62 -29.30
C VAL A 988 -32.33 4.89 -30.44
N VAL A 989 -31.52 4.44 -31.39
CA VAL A 989 -31.91 3.51 -32.44
C VAL A 989 -31.07 2.24 -32.27
N GLY A 990 -31.69 1.18 -31.76
CA GLY A 990 -31.05 -0.12 -31.61
C GLY A 990 -31.22 -0.96 -32.88
N ILE A 991 -30.13 -1.32 -33.53
CA ILE A 991 -30.12 -2.20 -34.70
C ILE A 991 -29.60 -3.58 -34.30
N ALA A 992 -30.33 -4.63 -34.69
CA ALA A 992 -30.01 -6.01 -34.35
C ALA A 992 -29.68 -6.20 -32.85
N PRO A 993 -30.50 -5.66 -31.92
CA PRO A 993 -30.09 -5.41 -30.54
C PRO A 993 -29.89 -6.70 -29.75
N ALA A 994 -28.75 -6.85 -29.08
CA ALA A 994 -28.54 -7.96 -28.14
C ALA A 994 -29.19 -7.72 -26.76
N ALA A 995 -29.66 -6.50 -26.50
CA ALA A 995 -30.42 -6.09 -25.32
C ALA A 995 -31.42 -5.00 -25.67
N TYR A 996 -32.56 -4.98 -24.97
CA TYR A 996 -33.58 -3.96 -25.18
C TYR A 996 -33.52 -2.89 -24.08
N ILE A 997 -33.56 -1.62 -24.51
CA ILE A 997 -33.48 -0.44 -23.65
C ILE A 997 -34.88 -0.01 -23.20
N ASP A 998 -35.00 0.33 -21.92
CA ASP A 998 -36.25 0.83 -21.36
C ASP A 998 -36.52 2.26 -21.88
N PRO A 999 -37.64 2.52 -22.56
CA PRO A 999 -37.95 3.86 -23.08
C PRO A 999 -38.00 4.93 -21.98
N GLU A 1000 -38.26 4.55 -20.72
CA GLU A 1000 -38.25 5.49 -19.60
C GLU A 1000 -36.84 5.91 -19.16
N THR A 1001 -35.79 5.22 -19.61
CA THR A 1001 -34.40 5.57 -19.28
C THR A 1001 -33.80 6.62 -20.20
N CYS A 1002 -34.41 6.93 -21.34
CA CYS A 1002 -33.90 7.88 -22.30
C CYS A 1002 -35.00 8.83 -22.82
N GLY A 1003 -34.66 9.74 -23.74
CA GLY A 1003 -35.60 10.65 -24.40
C GLY A 1003 -36.54 9.94 -25.39
N GLY A 1004 -36.10 8.81 -25.95
CA GLY A 1004 -36.91 7.93 -26.80
C GLY A 1004 -36.05 6.81 -27.40
N VAL A 1005 -36.65 5.66 -27.67
CA VAL A 1005 -35.95 4.50 -28.24
C VAL A 1005 -36.78 3.73 -29.26
N ARG A 1006 -36.14 3.28 -30.34
CA ARG A 1006 -36.68 2.31 -31.30
C ARG A 1006 -35.68 1.18 -31.52
N HIS A 1007 -36.17 -0.05 -31.57
CA HIS A 1007 -35.37 -1.25 -31.79
C HIS A 1007 -35.79 -1.92 -33.10
N TYR A 1008 -34.86 -2.21 -34.00
CA TYR A 1008 -35.11 -2.87 -35.27
C TYR A 1008 -34.40 -4.23 -35.30
N ARG A 1009 -35.15 -5.29 -35.66
CA ARG A 1009 -34.61 -6.66 -35.80
C ARG A 1009 -35.12 -7.33 -37.07
N SER A 1010 -34.32 -8.21 -37.65
CA SER A 1010 -34.73 -9.08 -38.76
C SER A 1010 -35.35 -10.37 -38.23
N THR A 1011 -36.29 -10.97 -38.98
CA THR A 1011 -36.80 -12.33 -38.66
C THR A 1011 -35.75 -13.43 -38.86
N ARG A 1012 -34.64 -13.15 -39.57
CA ARG A 1012 -33.49 -14.07 -39.76
C ARG A 1012 -32.34 -13.87 -38.77
N ASP A 1013 -32.41 -12.86 -37.91
CA ASP A 1013 -31.38 -12.59 -36.90
C ASP A 1013 -31.72 -13.25 -35.56
N PHE A 1014 -30.79 -14.04 -35.03
CA PHE A 1014 -30.96 -14.73 -33.76
C PHE A 1014 -30.45 -13.94 -32.55
N ILE A 1015 -29.58 -12.95 -32.73
CA ILE A 1015 -28.98 -12.16 -31.64
C ILE A 1015 -30.04 -11.43 -30.79
N PRO A 1016 -31.13 -10.88 -31.36
CA PRO A 1016 -32.22 -10.28 -30.59
C PRO A 1016 -32.96 -11.22 -29.64
N ASN A 1017 -32.74 -12.54 -29.71
CA ASN A 1017 -33.35 -13.50 -28.79
C ASN A 1017 -32.55 -13.70 -27.50
N ILE A 1018 -31.34 -13.12 -27.39
CA ILE A 1018 -30.51 -13.21 -26.18
C ILE A 1018 -31.24 -12.57 -24.98
N ASP A 1019 -31.84 -11.39 -25.15
CA ASP A 1019 -32.63 -10.70 -24.13
C ASP A 1019 -34.14 -10.94 -24.31
N SER A 1020 -34.56 -12.20 -24.14
CA SER A 1020 -35.98 -12.57 -24.28
C SER A 1020 -36.91 -11.87 -23.30
N TYR A 1021 -36.40 -11.42 -22.15
CA TYR A 1021 -37.17 -10.68 -21.16
C TYR A 1021 -37.41 -9.24 -21.62
N GLY A 1022 -36.36 -8.52 -22.03
CA GLY A 1022 -36.45 -7.19 -22.61
C GLY A 1022 -37.33 -7.18 -23.86
N ALA A 1023 -37.21 -8.22 -24.72
CA ALA A 1023 -38.03 -8.37 -25.92
C ALA A 1023 -39.54 -8.40 -25.60
N ARG A 1024 -39.93 -9.07 -24.51
CA ARG A 1024 -41.32 -9.12 -24.05
C ARG A 1024 -41.74 -7.81 -23.38
N LYS A 1025 -40.90 -7.27 -22.50
CA LYS A 1025 -41.23 -6.09 -21.69
C LYS A 1025 -41.36 -4.82 -22.55
N PHE A 1026 -40.51 -4.67 -23.57
CA PHE A 1026 -40.41 -3.47 -24.39
C PHE A 1026 -40.93 -3.66 -25.81
N ALA A 1027 -41.82 -4.64 -26.02
CA ALA A 1027 -42.34 -5.03 -27.35
C ALA A 1027 -42.88 -3.86 -28.19
N HIS A 1028 -43.44 -2.83 -27.54
CA HIS A 1028 -43.97 -1.62 -28.20
C HIS A 1028 -42.89 -0.72 -28.82
N THR A 1029 -41.61 -0.93 -28.50
CA THR A 1029 -40.47 -0.23 -29.11
C THR A 1029 -39.80 -1.04 -30.22
N ILE A 1030 -40.26 -2.28 -30.48
CA ILE A 1030 -39.59 -3.25 -31.36
C ILE A 1030 -40.29 -3.33 -32.71
N TYR A 1031 -39.53 -3.12 -33.77
CA TYR A 1031 -39.93 -3.25 -35.16
C TYR A 1031 -39.24 -4.48 -35.75
N THR A 1032 -40.03 -5.52 -36.03
CA THR A 1032 -39.53 -6.74 -36.67
C THR A 1032 -39.71 -6.60 -38.18
N LEU A 1033 -38.61 -6.71 -38.93
CA LEU A 1033 -38.54 -6.48 -40.36
C LEU A 1033 -38.39 -7.81 -41.10
N ASP A 1034 -39.03 -7.91 -42.26
CA ASP A 1034 -38.77 -8.99 -43.19
C ASP A 1034 -37.39 -8.78 -43.85
N PRO A 1035 -36.53 -9.81 -43.91
CA PRO A 1035 -35.20 -9.70 -44.50
C PRO A 1035 -35.25 -9.28 -45.95
N HIS A 1036 -34.39 -8.32 -46.34
CA HIS A 1036 -34.21 -7.97 -47.74
C HIS A 1036 -33.71 -9.20 -48.54
N PRO A 1037 -34.12 -9.37 -49.82
CA PRO A 1037 -33.66 -10.51 -50.65
C PRO A 1037 -32.14 -10.64 -50.74
N ASP A 1038 -31.44 -9.51 -50.77
CA ASP A 1038 -29.98 -9.44 -50.84
C ASP A 1038 -29.29 -9.46 -49.47
N ALA A 1039 -30.02 -9.62 -48.37
CA ALA A 1039 -29.42 -9.71 -47.05
C ALA A 1039 -28.80 -11.10 -46.81
N GLU A 1040 -27.66 -11.11 -46.12
CA GLU A 1040 -26.95 -12.33 -45.72
C GLU A 1040 -27.85 -13.32 -44.95
N PRO A 1041 -27.53 -14.63 -44.93
CA PRO A 1041 -28.37 -15.65 -44.31
C PRO A 1041 -28.80 -15.37 -42.85
N HIS A 1042 -27.94 -14.71 -42.07
CA HIS A 1042 -28.21 -14.35 -40.67
C HIS A 1042 -28.66 -12.89 -40.46
N ASP A 1043 -28.70 -12.08 -41.52
CA ASP A 1043 -29.23 -10.71 -41.59
C ASP A 1043 -28.98 -9.84 -40.33
N HIS A 1044 -27.72 -9.85 -39.86
CA HIS A 1044 -27.28 -9.23 -38.61
C HIS A 1044 -26.45 -7.95 -38.77
N PRO A 1045 -25.56 -7.79 -39.77
CA PRO A 1045 -24.69 -6.62 -39.86
C PRO A 1045 -25.47 -5.29 -39.91
N LEU A 1046 -24.94 -4.24 -39.28
CA LEU A 1046 -25.53 -2.89 -39.29
C LEU A 1046 -25.81 -2.38 -40.72
N GLN A 1047 -24.92 -2.71 -41.66
CA GLN A 1047 -24.99 -2.29 -43.06
C GLN A 1047 -25.93 -3.15 -43.91
N SER A 1048 -26.65 -4.11 -43.31
CA SER A 1048 -27.62 -4.92 -44.06
C SER A 1048 -28.64 -4.02 -44.78
N PRO A 1049 -29.00 -4.32 -46.04
CA PRO A 1049 -30.04 -3.60 -46.75
C PRO A 1049 -31.39 -3.61 -46.01
N THR A 1050 -31.62 -4.59 -45.13
CA THR A 1050 -32.81 -4.66 -44.26
C THR A 1050 -32.91 -3.47 -43.30
N PHE A 1051 -31.80 -2.96 -42.77
CA PHE A 1051 -31.79 -1.88 -41.76
C PHE A 1051 -31.61 -0.47 -42.33
N LYS A 1052 -31.35 -0.35 -43.64
CA LYS A 1052 -31.00 0.90 -44.29
C LYS A 1052 -32.06 2.00 -44.15
N GLU A 1053 -33.30 1.72 -44.57
CA GLU A 1053 -34.40 2.71 -44.49
C GLU A 1053 -34.72 3.11 -43.04
N PRO A 1054 -34.84 2.17 -42.08
CA PRO A 1054 -34.97 2.52 -40.66
C PRO A 1054 -33.89 3.47 -40.13
N ILE A 1055 -32.62 3.28 -40.50
CA ILE A 1055 -31.52 4.15 -40.08
C ILE A 1055 -31.70 5.55 -40.65
N ILE A 1056 -31.99 5.66 -41.96
CA ILE A 1056 -32.20 6.93 -42.66
C ILE A 1056 -33.37 7.71 -42.06
N ASP A 1057 -34.50 7.04 -41.83
CA ASP A 1057 -35.72 7.67 -41.33
C ASP A 1057 -35.53 8.28 -39.95
N ASN A 1058 -34.88 7.56 -39.03
CA ASN A 1058 -34.63 8.08 -37.68
C ASN A 1058 -33.60 9.22 -37.67
N ILE A 1059 -32.55 9.14 -38.50
CA ILE A 1059 -31.59 10.25 -38.66
C ILE A 1059 -32.31 11.50 -39.19
N ASN A 1060 -33.12 11.36 -40.24
CA ASN A 1060 -33.84 12.48 -40.83
C ASN A 1060 -34.85 13.10 -39.86
N LEU A 1061 -35.51 12.26 -39.05
CA LEU A 1061 -36.45 12.71 -38.03
C LEU A 1061 -35.73 13.50 -36.94
N TYR A 1062 -34.60 12.96 -36.44
CA TYR A 1062 -33.76 13.63 -35.45
C TYR A 1062 -33.18 14.96 -35.96
N LEU A 1063 -32.69 15.00 -37.20
CA LEU A 1063 -32.17 16.22 -37.84
C LEU A 1063 -33.26 17.28 -38.10
N LYS A 1064 -34.54 16.90 -38.18
CA LYS A 1064 -35.64 17.86 -38.32
C LYS A 1064 -36.18 18.31 -36.96
N GLN A 1065 -36.41 17.38 -36.05
CA GLN A 1065 -37.22 17.61 -34.84
C GLN A 1065 -36.40 17.59 -33.54
N GLY A 1066 -35.17 17.10 -33.56
CA GLY A 1066 -34.33 16.94 -32.36
C GLY A 1066 -34.71 15.73 -31.49
N THR A 1067 -35.65 14.90 -31.95
CA THR A 1067 -36.22 13.70 -31.29
C THR A 1067 -36.42 12.58 -32.32
N ILE A 1068 -36.72 11.35 -31.88
CA ILE A 1068 -37.07 10.22 -32.76
C ILE A 1068 -38.47 9.67 -32.50
#